data_AF-A0A1F8TA81-F1
#
_entry.id   AF-A0A1F8TA81-F1
#
_cell.length_a   1.000
_cell.length_b   1.000
_cell.length_c   1.000
_cell.angle_alpha   90.00
_cell.angle_beta   90.00
_cell.angle_gamma   90.00
#
_symmetry.space_group_name_H-M   'P 1'
#
loop_
_entity.id
_entity.type
_entity.pdbx_description
1 polymer ?
#
loop_
_entity_poly.entity_id
_entity_poly.type
_entity_poly.pdbx_seq_one_letter_code
_entity_poly.pdbx_strand_id
1 'polypeptide(L)'
;MYWIRAGGWVDLLGLFVLTGLWSAGGWLVVLHAFRLEPRERLVTGLGVGLTGFIFFSNLAGHWLRPAPAFWIAAGLVFLLGLVSWRPSAGPLWVLSDWRHWKLLVELALIAGGFTLIGRGLAVFDEYNSLPLVSAVAAGDIPPHFYLNAGEPYLYHYAFQLFGASLMRIGSFFPWSALDISRGFLGGLALILAGLWGRRVTHSKIGGTAIALFLAFASGGRWALNFLPYSVLRSATQGITLWGSAADSAATLFDGLSAPWAIEGGPPVPIPLAFANGILPPFLLGVFTGPKSLALIALFLFLLLFPRKTDWRSVVVLAGVFSVWALAAEAEFVLIALGLITMALLVRAQGPGRPWGKEVRPALGSLLPAVLLSLVQGGTITEVARSLAVRLGGAGAAPVEAGLFALRFPPAIVSSHLGELRLDRVGQLLVGLFEIGPILLAAPIALWAAGRWLRRGRYELVAVVLSGVFGLGIPLFLRYSVERDITRLSGSALLDWGLLSVPVLWFLWPRLRAGWMKTGIVIWAATTGFAGVVVLGPLLTAMSRPVFSNDIAVVDAAMTRRFWDELDPSALILDSRSWRAVVVTGRLTRSALDVTTDMPAWRALVESPLSSRVAQQGFTYVYVDKRWWQAMGEEARASYAQSCAVLLGEETDNSANGFRRLYDVRQCGR
;
A
#
# COMPACT_ATOMS: atom_id res chain seq x y z
N MET A 1 -16.54 -16.70 13.05
CA MET A 1 -16.82 -15.30 13.47
C MET A 1 -15.89 -14.29 12.82
N TYR A 2 -14.58 -14.55 12.66
CA TYR A 2 -13.66 -13.57 12.05
C TYR A 2 -13.67 -13.54 10.51
N TRP A 3 -13.60 -14.72 9.86
CA TRP A 3 -13.29 -14.84 8.43
C TRP A 3 -14.44 -14.51 7.48
N ILE A 4 -15.50 -15.30 7.53
CA ILE A 4 -16.59 -15.28 6.55
C ILE A 4 -17.81 -14.57 7.16
N ARG A 5 -18.30 -13.55 6.45
CA ARG A 5 -19.51 -12.78 6.75
C ARG A 5 -20.74 -13.59 6.40
N ALA A 6 -20.89 -13.92 5.13
CA ALA A 6 -22.08 -14.58 4.58
C ALA A 6 -21.69 -15.79 3.72
N GLY A 7 -22.68 -16.59 3.34
CA GLY A 7 -22.49 -17.64 2.35
C GLY A 7 -21.83 -18.92 2.85
N GLY A 8 -21.75 -19.88 1.93
CA GLY A 8 -21.17 -21.20 2.13
C GLY A 8 -20.08 -21.50 1.10
N TRP A 9 -19.90 -22.77 0.77
CA TRP A 9 -18.88 -23.23 -0.19
C TRP A 9 -19.00 -22.63 -1.60
N VAL A 10 -20.18 -22.12 -1.98
CA VAL A 10 -20.44 -21.53 -3.31
C VAL A 10 -19.66 -20.23 -3.50
N ASP A 11 -19.63 -19.34 -2.51
CA ASP A 11 -18.93 -18.06 -2.60
C ASP A 11 -17.41 -18.26 -2.64
N LEU A 12 -16.92 -19.20 -1.83
CA LEU A 12 -15.52 -19.62 -1.85
C LEU A 12 -15.14 -20.26 -3.19
N LEU A 13 -16.02 -21.08 -3.77
CA LEU A 13 -15.83 -21.63 -5.11
C LEU A 13 -15.83 -20.52 -6.16
N GLY A 14 -16.74 -19.56 -6.06
CA GLY A 14 -16.80 -18.38 -6.92
C GLY A 14 -15.50 -17.60 -6.88
N LEU A 15 -14.97 -17.33 -5.68
CA LEU A 15 -13.68 -16.67 -5.51
C LEU A 15 -12.52 -17.50 -6.06
N PHE A 16 -12.54 -18.83 -5.89
CA PHE A 16 -11.52 -19.72 -6.43
C PHE A 16 -11.53 -19.72 -7.97
N VAL A 17 -12.72 -19.76 -8.59
CA VAL A 17 -12.88 -19.67 -10.05
C VAL A 17 -12.44 -18.31 -10.55
N LEU A 18 -12.85 -17.21 -9.89
CA LEU A 18 -12.41 -15.85 -10.20
C LEU A 18 -10.88 -15.75 -10.17
N THR A 19 -10.28 -16.25 -9.09
CA THR A 19 -8.82 -16.32 -8.90
C THR A 19 -8.14 -17.14 -9.98
N GLY A 20 -8.71 -18.31 -10.30
CA GLY A 20 -8.23 -19.19 -11.37
C GLY A 20 -8.24 -18.50 -12.74
N LEU A 21 -9.30 -17.74 -13.06
CA LEU A 21 -9.45 -17.04 -14.34
C LEU A 21 -8.37 -15.98 -14.53
N TRP A 22 -8.24 -15.03 -13.60
CA TRP A 22 -7.24 -13.97 -13.76
C TRP A 22 -5.81 -14.50 -13.62
N SER A 23 -5.58 -15.53 -12.78
CA SER A 23 -4.26 -16.17 -12.66
C SER A 23 -3.86 -16.91 -13.93
N ALA A 24 -4.78 -17.70 -14.51
CA ALA A 24 -4.54 -18.41 -15.76
C ALA A 24 -4.35 -17.43 -16.93
N GLY A 25 -5.16 -16.37 -16.98
CA GLY A 25 -5.02 -15.30 -17.98
C GLY A 25 -3.66 -14.62 -17.91
N GLY A 26 -3.23 -14.22 -16.72
CA GLY A 26 -1.91 -13.64 -16.50
C GLY A 26 -0.76 -14.58 -16.88
N TRP A 27 -0.87 -15.88 -16.55
CA TRP A 27 0.09 -16.90 -16.98
C TRP A 27 0.16 -17.02 -18.50
N LEU A 28 -0.97 -17.06 -19.20
CA LEU A 28 -1.04 -17.10 -20.66
C LEU A 28 -0.45 -15.83 -21.30
N VAL A 29 -0.74 -14.65 -20.74
CA VAL A 29 -0.12 -13.39 -21.18
C VAL A 29 1.40 -13.48 -21.05
N VAL A 30 1.91 -13.89 -19.90
CA VAL A 30 3.36 -14.00 -19.67
C VAL A 30 4.00 -15.04 -20.59
N LEU A 31 3.34 -16.17 -20.82
CA LEU A 31 3.80 -17.25 -21.68
C LEU A 31 3.94 -16.81 -23.15
N HIS A 32 2.98 -16.03 -23.66
CA HIS A 32 2.87 -15.73 -25.10
C HIS A 32 3.31 -14.31 -25.49
N ALA A 33 3.34 -13.36 -24.56
CA ALA A 33 3.80 -11.99 -24.81
C ALA A 33 5.25 -11.74 -24.35
N PHE A 34 5.80 -12.58 -23.46
CA PHE A 34 7.12 -12.37 -22.88
C PHE A 34 8.03 -13.60 -23.00
N ARG A 35 9.34 -13.36 -22.99
CA ARG A 35 10.36 -14.42 -23.01
C ARG A 35 10.90 -14.62 -21.60
N LEU A 36 10.14 -15.36 -20.79
CA LEU A 36 10.55 -15.74 -19.44
C LEU A 36 11.01 -17.19 -19.38
N GLU A 37 11.88 -17.49 -18.42
CA GLU A 37 12.27 -18.86 -18.12
C GLU A 37 11.08 -19.62 -17.50
N PRO A 38 10.94 -20.94 -17.72
CA PRO A 38 9.79 -21.71 -17.20
C PRO A 38 9.52 -21.52 -15.70
N ARG A 39 10.59 -21.36 -14.90
CA ARG A 39 10.50 -21.14 -13.45
C ARG A 39 9.90 -19.81 -13.03
N GLU A 40 9.91 -18.82 -13.92
CA GLU A 40 9.45 -17.45 -13.63
C GLU A 40 7.98 -17.27 -14.02
N ARG A 41 7.49 -18.05 -14.99
CA ARG A 41 6.21 -17.83 -15.66
C ARG A 41 5.00 -17.93 -14.75
N LEU A 42 4.95 -18.91 -13.84
CA LEU A 42 3.78 -19.11 -12.98
C LEU A 42 3.53 -17.91 -12.06
N VAL A 43 4.54 -17.51 -11.28
CA VAL A 43 4.36 -16.43 -10.29
C VAL A 43 4.39 -15.05 -10.93
N THR A 44 5.19 -14.85 -11.98
CA THR A 44 5.12 -13.59 -12.76
C THR A 44 3.75 -13.47 -13.44
N GLY A 45 3.22 -14.59 -13.95
CA GLY A 45 1.87 -14.69 -14.50
C GLY A 45 0.79 -14.37 -13.47
N LEU A 46 0.93 -14.89 -12.24
CA LEU A 46 0.06 -14.53 -11.12
C LEU A 46 0.09 -13.01 -10.84
N GLY A 47 1.28 -12.40 -10.82
CA GLY A 47 1.41 -10.95 -10.65
C GLY A 47 0.79 -10.14 -11.80
N VAL A 48 1.03 -10.53 -13.06
CA VAL A 48 0.40 -9.89 -14.23
C VAL A 48 -1.12 -10.05 -14.17
N GLY A 49 -1.60 -11.25 -13.83
CA GLY A 49 -3.03 -11.53 -13.71
C GLY A 49 -3.70 -10.68 -12.64
N LEU A 50 -3.07 -10.55 -11.47
CA LEU A 50 -3.55 -9.71 -10.37
C LEU A 50 -3.59 -8.23 -10.78
N THR A 51 -2.51 -7.70 -11.35
CA THR A 51 -2.49 -6.28 -11.79
C THR A 51 -3.52 -6.02 -12.90
N GLY A 52 -3.66 -6.94 -13.85
CA GLY A 52 -4.72 -6.87 -14.86
C GLY A 52 -6.11 -6.92 -14.24
N PHE A 53 -6.32 -7.79 -13.25
CA PHE A 53 -7.59 -7.91 -12.54
C PHE A 53 -7.94 -6.60 -11.81
N ILE A 54 -7.00 -6.01 -11.07
CA ILE A 54 -7.20 -4.72 -10.40
C ILE A 54 -7.50 -3.61 -11.42
N PHE A 55 -6.72 -3.55 -12.51
CA PHE A 55 -6.90 -2.56 -13.57
C PHE A 55 -8.30 -2.62 -14.18
N PHE A 56 -8.73 -3.80 -14.64
CA PHE A 56 -10.06 -3.96 -15.25
C PHE A 56 -11.19 -3.85 -14.24
N SER A 57 -10.97 -4.24 -12.99
CA SER A 57 -11.97 -4.07 -11.91
C SER A 57 -12.22 -2.60 -11.64
N ASN A 58 -11.15 -1.80 -11.58
CA ASN A 58 -11.28 -0.35 -11.45
C ASN A 58 -12.06 0.22 -12.61
N LEU A 59 -11.65 -0.09 -13.85
CA LEU A 59 -12.26 0.44 -15.05
C LEU A 59 -13.75 0.03 -15.15
N ALA A 60 -14.06 -1.26 -15.04
CA ALA A 60 -15.44 -1.75 -15.12
C ALA A 60 -16.32 -1.24 -13.97
N GLY A 61 -15.75 -1.03 -12.79
CA GLY A 61 -16.46 -0.55 -11.60
C GLY A 61 -17.03 0.86 -11.74
N HIS A 62 -16.51 1.69 -12.64
CA HIS A 62 -17.08 3.02 -12.94
C HIS A 62 -18.49 2.95 -13.50
N TRP A 63 -18.88 1.83 -14.11
CA TRP A 63 -20.17 1.67 -14.79
C TRP A 63 -21.00 0.49 -14.29
N LEU A 64 -20.37 -0.47 -13.62
CA LEU A 64 -21.00 -1.71 -13.21
C LEU A 64 -20.89 -1.89 -11.70
N ARG A 65 -21.89 -2.57 -11.11
CA ARG A 65 -21.80 -3.01 -9.72
C ARG A 65 -20.59 -3.94 -9.51
N PRO A 66 -20.04 -4.04 -8.28
CA PRO A 66 -18.78 -4.74 -8.05
C PRO A 66 -18.76 -6.21 -8.49
N ALA A 67 -19.83 -6.98 -8.25
CA ALA A 67 -19.86 -8.39 -8.63
C ALA A 67 -19.67 -8.63 -10.14
N PRO A 68 -20.49 -8.04 -11.04
CA PRO A 68 -20.23 -8.16 -12.48
C PRO A 68 -18.91 -7.51 -12.92
N ALA A 69 -18.51 -6.38 -12.32
CA ALA A 69 -17.23 -5.74 -12.63
C ALA A 69 -16.04 -6.68 -12.38
N PHE A 70 -16.01 -7.38 -11.25
CA PHE A 70 -14.96 -8.33 -10.91
C PHE A 70 -14.95 -9.55 -11.85
N TRP A 71 -16.12 -10.14 -12.15
CA TRP A 71 -16.20 -11.26 -13.09
C TRP A 71 -15.75 -10.88 -14.50
N ILE A 72 -16.18 -9.71 -14.99
CA ILE A 72 -15.75 -9.18 -16.29
C ILE A 72 -14.24 -8.91 -16.28
N ALA A 73 -13.70 -8.33 -15.21
CA ALA A 73 -12.28 -8.08 -15.09
C ALA A 73 -11.45 -9.38 -15.18
N ALA A 74 -11.84 -10.42 -14.44
CA ALA A 74 -11.17 -11.71 -14.50
C ALA A 74 -11.30 -12.37 -15.89
N GLY A 75 -12.48 -12.28 -16.50
CA GLY A 75 -12.73 -12.73 -17.87
C GLY A 75 -11.88 -11.99 -18.90
N LEU A 76 -11.74 -10.67 -18.81
CA LEU A 76 -10.92 -9.85 -19.70
C LEU A 76 -9.44 -10.23 -19.60
N VAL A 77 -8.91 -10.44 -18.39
CA VAL A 77 -7.53 -10.92 -18.20
C VAL A 77 -7.34 -12.29 -18.87
N PHE A 78 -8.29 -13.20 -18.70
CA PHE A 78 -8.26 -14.51 -19.34
C PHE A 78 -8.30 -14.42 -20.87
N LEU A 79 -9.21 -13.63 -21.42
CA LEU A 79 -9.34 -13.37 -22.86
C LEU A 79 -8.08 -12.74 -23.44
N LEU A 80 -7.45 -11.79 -22.74
CA LEU A 80 -6.16 -11.22 -23.16
C LEU A 80 -5.06 -12.26 -23.22
N GLY A 81 -5.06 -13.23 -22.30
CA GLY A 81 -4.19 -14.40 -22.35
C GLY A 81 -4.40 -15.24 -23.61
N LEU A 82 -5.65 -15.55 -23.94
CA LEU A 82 -6.00 -16.30 -25.16
C LEU A 82 -5.63 -15.55 -26.45
N VAL A 83 -5.92 -14.24 -26.53
CA VAL A 83 -5.58 -13.40 -27.70
C VAL A 83 -4.06 -13.20 -27.84
N SER A 84 -3.31 -13.33 -26.74
CA SER A 84 -1.85 -13.28 -26.79
C SER A 84 -1.26 -14.54 -27.44
N TRP A 85 -1.95 -15.68 -27.39
CA TRP A 85 -1.48 -16.92 -28.01
C TRP A 85 -1.40 -16.83 -29.54
N ARG A 86 -0.42 -17.53 -30.12
CA ARG A 86 -0.29 -17.76 -31.55
C ARG A 86 0.08 -19.22 -31.75
N PRO A 87 -0.68 -20.01 -32.54
CA PRO A 87 -0.37 -21.43 -32.76
C PRO A 87 1.05 -21.67 -33.28
N SER A 88 1.56 -20.74 -34.09
CA SER A 88 2.93 -20.77 -34.63
C SER A 88 4.03 -20.51 -33.60
N ALA A 89 3.71 -19.95 -32.43
CA ALA A 89 4.67 -19.66 -31.37
C ALA A 89 4.81 -20.80 -30.34
N GLY A 90 3.92 -21.80 -30.38
CA GLY A 90 3.92 -22.93 -29.47
C GLY A 90 2.51 -23.35 -29.01
N PRO A 91 2.43 -24.39 -28.16
CA PRO A 91 1.17 -24.86 -27.61
C PRO A 91 0.54 -23.79 -26.70
N LEU A 92 -0.80 -23.76 -26.65
CA LEU A 92 -1.55 -22.85 -25.79
C LEU A 92 -1.15 -23.02 -24.31
N TRP A 93 -0.96 -24.27 -23.89
CA TRP A 93 -0.61 -24.66 -22.52
C TRP A 93 0.77 -25.31 -22.47
N VAL A 94 1.58 -24.91 -21.50
CA VAL A 94 2.89 -25.50 -21.23
C VAL A 94 2.91 -26.10 -19.84
N LEU A 95 2.46 -27.35 -19.72
CA LEU A 95 2.35 -28.06 -18.43
C LEU A 95 3.69 -28.23 -17.72
N SER A 96 4.83 -28.11 -18.42
CA SER A 96 6.15 -28.16 -17.79
C SER A 96 6.43 -26.98 -16.86
N ASP A 97 5.71 -25.85 -17.00
CA ASP A 97 5.79 -24.73 -16.07
C ASP A 97 5.35 -25.16 -14.65
N TRP A 98 4.35 -26.06 -14.55
CA TRP A 98 3.83 -26.62 -13.29
C TRP A 98 4.85 -27.44 -12.49
N ARG A 99 6.01 -27.79 -13.07
CA ARG A 99 7.14 -28.35 -12.29
C ARG A 99 7.61 -27.40 -11.18
N HIS A 100 7.26 -26.11 -11.25
CA HIS A 100 7.61 -25.08 -10.28
C HIS A 100 6.49 -24.74 -9.28
N TRP A 101 5.46 -25.59 -9.15
CA TRP A 101 4.35 -25.40 -8.21
C TRP A 101 4.78 -25.16 -6.75
N LYS A 102 5.98 -25.63 -6.36
CA LYS A 102 6.57 -25.36 -5.04
C LYS A 102 6.66 -23.87 -4.71
N LEU A 103 6.82 -23.00 -5.70
CA LEU A 103 6.79 -21.54 -5.50
C LEU A 103 5.40 -21.04 -5.07
N LEU A 104 4.32 -21.69 -5.49
CA LEU A 104 2.96 -21.37 -5.06
C LEU A 104 2.71 -21.83 -3.62
N VAL A 105 3.33 -22.94 -3.19
CA VAL A 105 3.32 -23.36 -1.78
C VAL A 105 4.12 -22.40 -0.91
N GLU A 106 5.32 -22.00 -1.35
CA GLU A 106 6.12 -21.00 -0.66
C GLU A 106 5.34 -19.68 -0.51
N LEU A 107 4.66 -19.24 -1.58
CA LEU A 107 3.76 -18.10 -1.54
C LEU A 107 2.63 -18.30 -0.53
N ALA A 108 1.93 -19.44 -0.55
CA ALA A 108 0.83 -19.72 0.36
C ALA A 108 1.27 -19.75 1.83
N LEU A 109 2.46 -20.29 2.13
CA LEU A 109 3.00 -20.32 3.49
C LEU A 109 3.37 -18.92 3.99
N ILE A 110 4.05 -18.12 3.15
CA ILE A 110 4.41 -16.74 3.51
C ILE A 110 3.14 -15.89 3.66
N ALA A 111 2.21 -15.99 2.70
CA ALA A 111 0.94 -15.28 2.75
C ALA A 111 0.13 -15.68 3.99
N GLY A 112 0.03 -16.97 4.30
CA GLY A 112 -0.62 -17.46 5.50
C GLY A 112 0.03 -16.92 6.78
N GLY A 113 1.36 -16.90 6.85
CA GLY A 113 2.10 -16.31 7.96
C GLY A 113 1.78 -14.83 8.17
N PHE A 114 1.83 -14.03 7.11
CA PHE A 114 1.46 -12.61 7.20
C PHE A 114 -0.02 -12.39 7.52
N THR A 115 -0.93 -13.17 6.95
CA THR A 115 -2.36 -13.09 7.29
C THR A 115 -2.61 -13.41 8.76
N LEU A 116 -1.90 -14.40 9.33
CA LEU A 116 -2.01 -14.75 10.75
C LEU A 116 -1.46 -13.64 11.67
N ILE A 117 -0.37 -12.99 11.27
CA ILE A 117 0.15 -11.80 11.99
C ILE A 117 -0.87 -10.66 11.88
N GLY A 118 -1.29 -10.33 10.66
CA GLY A 118 -2.19 -9.19 10.37
C GLY A 118 -3.50 -9.28 11.16
N ARG A 119 -4.08 -10.48 11.25
CA ARG A 119 -5.27 -10.76 12.06
C ARG A 119 -5.11 -10.39 13.54
N GLY A 120 -3.89 -10.43 14.07
CA GLY A 120 -3.60 -10.08 15.46
C GLY A 120 -3.17 -8.64 15.66
N LEU A 121 -3.24 -7.82 14.61
CA LEU A 121 -2.87 -6.41 14.61
C LEU A 121 -4.09 -5.56 14.22
N ALA A 122 -4.05 -4.30 14.60
CA ALA A 122 -5.00 -3.25 14.21
C ALA A 122 -4.24 -1.97 13.82
N VAL A 123 -3.23 -2.12 12.96
CA VAL A 123 -2.20 -1.11 12.67
C VAL A 123 -2.31 -0.51 11.27
N PHE A 124 -1.65 0.65 11.06
CA PHE A 124 -1.43 1.29 9.76
C PHE A 124 -2.71 1.64 8.99
N ASP A 125 -3.40 2.65 9.51
CA ASP A 125 -4.54 3.29 8.85
C ASP A 125 -5.69 2.32 8.51
N GLU A 126 -6.01 1.40 9.42
CA GLU A 126 -7.19 0.55 9.26
C GLU A 126 -8.50 1.34 9.27
N TYR A 127 -8.54 2.44 10.01
CA TYR A 127 -9.65 3.40 9.97
C TYR A 127 -9.87 3.98 8.56
N ASN A 128 -8.86 3.92 7.68
CA ASN A 128 -8.97 4.31 6.28
C ASN A 128 -9.23 3.07 5.38
N SER A 129 -8.46 2.00 5.56
CA SER A 129 -8.50 0.84 4.68
C SER A 129 -9.78 0.01 4.82
N LEU A 130 -10.28 -0.20 6.05
CA LEU A 130 -11.50 -0.99 6.30
C LEU A 130 -12.75 -0.36 5.68
N PRO A 131 -13.06 0.94 5.90
CA PRO A 131 -14.26 1.53 5.32
C PRO A 131 -14.18 1.58 3.79
N LEU A 132 -12.99 1.81 3.22
CA LEU A 132 -12.82 1.76 1.76
C LEU A 132 -13.03 0.36 1.19
N VAL A 133 -12.47 -0.69 1.79
CA VAL A 133 -12.73 -2.07 1.34
C VAL A 133 -14.22 -2.35 1.36
N SER A 134 -14.93 -1.92 2.41
CA SER A 134 -16.37 -2.10 2.55
C SER A 134 -17.18 -1.31 1.51
N ALA A 135 -16.90 -0.01 1.34
CA ALA A 135 -17.62 0.87 0.43
C ALA A 135 -17.37 0.53 -1.05
N VAL A 136 -16.11 0.24 -1.42
CA VAL A 136 -15.74 -0.22 -2.78
C VAL A 136 -16.44 -1.55 -3.08
N ALA A 137 -16.46 -2.48 -2.12
CA ALA A 137 -17.18 -3.74 -2.28
C ALA A 137 -18.69 -3.52 -2.39
N ALA A 138 -19.24 -2.47 -1.77
CA ALA A 138 -20.64 -2.08 -1.83
C ALA A 138 -21.04 -1.40 -3.15
N GLY A 139 -20.10 -0.79 -3.88
CA GLY A 139 -20.36 -0.18 -5.19
C GLY A 139 -19.78 1.22 -5.39
N ASP A 140 -19.03 1.73 -4.42
CA ASP A 140 -18.43 3.06 -4.49
C ASP A 140 -17.12 3.03 -5.29
N ILE A 141 -17.23 2.98 -6.64
CA ILE A 141 -16.10 2.95 -7.58
C ILE A 141 -16.34 3.97 -8.72
N PRO A 142 -15.48 4.98 -8.91
CA PRO A 142 -14.36 5.36 -8.04
C PRO A 142 -14.90 5.79 -6.65
N PRO A 143 -14.14 5.58 -5.57
CA PRO A 143 -14.63 5.84 -4.23
C PRO A 143 -14.79 7.34 -3.95
N HIS A 144 -15.81 7.67 -3.17
CA HIS A 144 -15.92 8.94 -2.47
C HIS A 144 -15.13 8.89 -1.16
N PHE A 145 -14.90 10.05 -0.55
CA PHE A 145 -14.28 10.11 0.76
C PHE A 145 -15.20 9.42 1.78
N TYR A 146 -14.72 8.35 2.39
CA TYR A 146 -15.53 7.51 3.27
C TYR A 146 -16.12 8.25 4.48
N LEU A 147 -15.52 9.36 4.91
CA LEU A 147 -16.06 10.24 5.97
C LEU A 147 -16.98 11.35 5.43
N ASN A 148 -17.03 11.55 4.12
CA ASN A 148 -17.87 12.56 3.50
C ASN A 148 -18.27 12.15 2.07
N ALA A 149 -19.47 11.60 1.95
CA ALA A 149 -20.05 11.16 0.69
C ALA A 149 -20.16 12.26 -0.40
N GLY A 150 -20.06 13.54 -0.02
CA GLY A 150 -20.11 14.65 -0.96
C GLY A 150 -18.78 14.94 -1.66
N GLU A 151 -17.68 14.34 -1.20
CA GLU A 151 -16.34 14.65 -1.69
C GLU A 151 -15.70 13.43 -2.37
N PRO A 152 -14.92 13.61 -3.45
CA PRO A 152 -14.18 12.52 -4.08
C PRO A 152 -13.04 12.03 -3.18
N TYR A 153 -12.67 10.75 -3.29
CA TYR A 153 -11.53 10.22 -2.53
C TYR A 153 -10.19 10.61 -3.17
N LEU A 154 -9.40 11.41 -2.44
CA LEU A 154 -8.15 12.02 -2.93
C LEU A 154 -6.89 11.16 -2.70
N TYR A 155 -7.03 9.84 -2.55
CA TYR A 155 -5.92 8.97 -2.14
C TYR A 155 -5.93 7.61 -2.86
N HIS A 156 -4.86 6.81 -2.71
CA HIS A 156 -4.74 5.54 -3.40
C HIS A 156 -5.74 4.49 -2.89
N TYR A 157 -6.35 3.74 -3.81
CA TYR A 157 -7.32 2.68 -3.49
C TYR A 157 -7.14 1.38 -4.31
N ALA A 158 -6.07 1.26 -5.10
CA ALA A 158 -5.81 0.07 -5.92
C ALA A 158 -5.75 -1.22 -5.08
N PHE A 159 -5.15 -1.14 -3.90
CA PHE A 159 -5.03 -2.25 -2.96
C PHE A 159 -6.41 -2.69 -2.45
N GLN A 160 -7.30 -1.74 -2.18
CA GLN A 160 -8.63 -1.96 -1.64
C GLN A 160 -9.55 -2.65 -2.66
N LEU A 161 -9.34 -2.47 -3.97
CA LEU A 161 -10.08 -3.22 -5.00
C LEU A 161 -9.90 -4.74 -4.87
N PHE A 162 -8.69 -5.20 -4.53
CA PHE A 162 -8.46 -6.63 -4.31
C PHE A 162 -9.21 -7.12 -3.06
N GLY A 163 -9.11 -6.39 -1.94
CA GLY A 163 -9.88 -6.68 -0.73
C GLY A 163 -11.39 -6.67 -0.96
N ALA A 164 -11.88 -5.73 -1.76
CA ALA A 164 -13.29 -5.62 -2.12
C ALA A 164 -13.79 -6.83 -2.91
N SER A 165 -12.95 -7.42 -3.76
CA SER A 165 -13.29 -8.67 -4.46
C SER A 165 -13.43 -9.86 -3.51
N LEU A 166 -12.56 -9.95 -2.49
CA LEU A 166 -12.68 -10.98 -1.45
C LEU A 166 -13.97 -10.81 -0.65
N MET A 167 -14.33 -9.58 -0.31
CA MET A 167 -15.56 -9.28 0.42
C MET A 167 -16.81 -9.57 -0.41
N ARG A 168 -16.87 -9.08 -1.66
CA ARG A 168 -18.07 -9.21 -2.50
C ARG A 168 -18.28 -10.61 -3.06
N ILE A 169 -17.22 -11.27 -3.53
CA ILE A 169 -17.33 -12.58 -4.19
C ILE A 169 -17.10 -13.72 -3.19
N GLY A 170 -16.13 -13.56 -2.28
CA GLY A 170 -15.80 -14.58 -1.29
C GLY A 170 -16.55 -14.43 0.04
N SER A 171 -17.41 -13.42 0.17
CA SER A 171 -18.20 -13.15 1.37
C SER A 171 -17.37 -13.02 2.65
N PHE A 172 -16.11 -12.59 2.55
CA PHE A 172 -15.27 -12.28 3.72
C PHE A 172 -15.77 -11.02 4.43
N PHE A 173 -15.45 -10.89 5.72
CA PHE A 173 -15.58 -9.60 6.41
C PHE A 173 -14.55 -8.58 5.90
N PRO A 174 -14.76 -7.26 6.06
CA PRO A 174 -13.80 -6.24 5.62
C PRO A 174 -12.40 -6.43 6.20
N TRP A 175 -12.29 -6.71 7.50
CA TRP A 175 -11.02 -6.97 8.20
C TRP A 175 -10.33 -8.25 7.72
N SER A 176 -11.11 -9.31 7.49
CA SER A 176 -10.57 -10.56 6.95
C SER A 176 -10.07 -10.42 5.52
N ALA A 177 -10.82 -9.72 4.67
CA ALA A 177 -10.41 -9.41 3.31
C ALA A 177 -9.13 -8.56 3.30
N LEU A 178 -9.02 -7.58 4.21
CA LEU A 178 -7.84 -6.75 4.38
C LEU A 178 -6.61 -7.56 4.77
N ASP A 179 -6.71 -8.44 5.77
CA ASP A 179 -5.60 -9.27 6.24
C ASP A 179 -5.12 -10.27 5.18
N ILE A 180 -6.05 -10.93 4.50
CA ILE A 180 -5.74 -11.87 3.40
C ILE A 180 -5.05 -11.11 2.27
N SER A 181 -5.50 -9.89 1.97
CA SER A 181 -4.91 -9.03 0.94
C SER A 181 -3.50 -8.59 1.30
N ARG A 182 -3.27 -8.12 2.54
CA ARG A 182 -1.93 -7.79 3.07
C ARG A 182 -0.98 -8.98 2.96
N GLY A 183 -1.42 -10.14 3.44
CA GLY A 183 -0.60 -11.35 3.43
C GLY A 183 -0.27 -11.87 2.04
N PHE A 184 -1.27 -11.99 1.18
CA PHE A 184 -1.09 -12.46 -0.20
C PHE A 184 -0.17 -11.54 -1.01
N LEU A 185 -0.40 -10.23 -0.97
CA LEU A 185 0.40 -9.27 -1.72
C LEU A 185 1.82 -9.15 -1.16
N GLY A 186 1.99 -9.18 0.16
CA GLY A 186 3.31 -9.19 0.80
C GLY A 186 4.13 -10.42 0.42
N GLY A 187 3.50 -11.61 0.45
CA GLY A 187 4.14 -12.85 0.01
C GLY A 187 4.49 -12.83 -1.48
N LEU A 188 3.59 -12.33 -2.33
CA LEU A 188 3.82 -12.23 -3.77
C LEU A 188 4.99 -11.29 -4.10
N ALA A 189 5.09 -10.15 -3.42
CA ALA A 189 6.23 -9.23 -3.55
C ALA A 189 7.57 -9.92 -3.23
N LEU A 190 7.65 -10.69 -2.14
CA LEU A 190 8.87 -11.42 -1.75
C LEU A 190 9.26 -12.50 -2.76
N ILE A 191 8.30 -13.28 -3.27
CA ILE A 191 8.60 -14.32 -4.26
C ILE A 191 9.04 -13.70 -5.59
N LEU A 192 8.38 -12.61 -6.05
CA LEU A 192 8.80 -11.89 -7.25
C LEU A 192 10.20 -11.29 -7.11
N ALA A 193 10.53 -10.73 -5.93
CA ALA A 193 11.87 -10.26 -5.60
C ALA A 193 12.90 -11.41 -5.69
N GLY A 194 12.58 -12.57 -5.12
CA GLY A 194 13.43 -13.75 -5.18
C GLY A 194 13.63 -14.30 -6.59
N LEU A 195 12.59 -14.28 -7.43
CA LEU A 195 12.67 -14.66 -8.85
C LEU A 195 13.55 -13.70 -9.64
N TRP A 196 13.33 -12.39 -9.49
CA TRP A 196 14.20 -11.38 -10.10
C TRP A 196 15.65 -11.54 -9.63
N GLY A 197 15.84 -11.75 -8.32
CA GLY A 197 17.15 -11.97 -7.74
C GLY A 197 17.86 -13.19 -8.30
N ARG A 198 17.14 -14.30 -8.44
CA ARG A 198 17.66 -15.53 -9.06
C ARG A 198 18.00 -15.34 -10.54
N ARG A 199 17.21 -14.54 -11.27
CA ARG A 199 17.50 -14.18 -12.67
C ARG A 199 18.80 -13.40 -12.79
N VAL A 200 18.98 -12.37 -11.96
CA VAL A 200 20.14 -11.46 -12.08
C VAL A 200 21.41 -12.06 -11.50
N THR A 201 21.32 -12.89 -10.47
CA THR A 201 22.48 -13.56 -9.85
C THR A 201 22.80 -14.93 -10.44
N HIS A 202 21.89 -15.48 -11.25
CA HIS A 202 21.91 -16.87 -11.73
C HIS A 202 21.97 -17.93 -10.61
N SER A 203 21.58 -17.57 -9.38
CA SER A 203 21.71 -18.42 -8.18
C SER A 203 20.41 -18.47 -7.38
N LYS A 204 20.03 -19.67 -6.92
CA LYS A 204 18.88 -19.81 -5.98
C LYS A 204 19.17 -19.06 -4.68
N ILE A 205 20.38 -19.18 -4.15
CA ILE A 205 20.82 -18.51 -2.92
C ILE A 205 20.83 -16.98 -3.13
N GLY A 206 21.29 -16.51 -4.29
CA GLY A 206 21.25 -15.08 -4.62
C GLY A 206 19.82 -14.53 -4.69
N GLY A 207 18.87 -15.32 -5.21
CA GLY A 207 17.45 -15.01 -5.13
C GLY A 207 16.92 -14.93 -3.70
N THR A 208 17.22 -15.93 -2.87
CA THR A 208 16.83 -15.91 -1.45
C THR A 208 17.45 -14.72 -0.70
N ALA A 209 18.71 -14.38 -0.97
CA ALA A 209 19.38 -13.23 -0.36
C ALA A 209 18.67 -11.91 -0.69
N ILE A 210 18.17 -11.74 -1.90
CA ILE A 210 17.41 -10.55 -2.31
C ILE A 210 16.03 -10.50 -1.64
N ALA A 211 15.33 -11.63 -1.56
CA ALA A 211 14.05 -11.69 -0.84
C ALA A 211 14.21 -11.39 0.66
N LEU A 212 15.26 -11.92 1.29
CA LEU A 212 15.59 -11.63 2.69
C LEU A 212 16.03 -10.17 2.87
N PHE A 213 16.84 -9.63 1.96
CA PHE A 213 17.21 -8.22 2.00
C PHE A 213 15.96 -7.34 1.91
N LEU A 214 15.04 -7.62 0.98
CA LEU A 214 13.77 -6.89 0.90
C LEU A 214 12.99 -6.97 2.22
N ALA A 215 12.82 -8.17 2.79
CA ALA A 215 12.06 -8.37 4.01
C ALA A 215 12.61 -7.57 5.21
N PHE A 216 13.94 -7.59 5.38
CA PHE A 216 14.59 -7.14 6.61
C PHE A 216 15.28 -5.78 6.53
N ALA A 217 15.63 -5.30 5.32
CA ALA A 217 16.36 -4.05 5.16
C ALA A 217 15.60 -2.87 5.77
N SER A 218 16.31 -2.09 6.58
CA SER A 218 15.78 -0.92 7.29
C SER A 218 16.89 0.11 7.53
N GLY A 219 16.52 1.26 8.08
CA GLY A 219 17.47 2.25 8.57
C GLY A 219 18.17 1.85 9.88
N GLY A 220 19.11 2.69 10.32
CA GLY A 220 20.10 2.35 11.35
C GLY A 220 19.88 3.02 12.71
N ARG A 221 18.70 3.59 12.99
CA ARG A 221 18.42 4.39 14.20
C ARG A 221 18.91 3.73 15.48
N TRP A 222 18.68 2.43 15.64
CA TRP A 222 19.10 1.64 16.79
C TRP A 222 20.59 1.76 17.12
N ALA A 223 21.44 2.03 16.12
CA ALA A 223 22.87 2.15 16.30
C ALA A 223 23.28 3.45 17.03
N LEU A 224 22.36 4.41 17.22
CA LEU A 224 22.55 5.55 18.12
C LEU A 224 22.85 5.12 19.56
N ASN A 225 22.36 3.95 19.98
CA ASN A 225 22.61 3.40 21.33
C ASN A 225 24.09 3.03 21.58
N PHE A 226 24.93 2.95 20.54
CA PHE A 226 26.36 2.70 20.70
C PHE A 226 27.20 3.98 20.85
N LEU A 227 26.58 5.16 20.71
CA LEU A 227 27.28 6.41 20.90
C LEU A 227 27.55 6.68 22.40
N PRO A 228 28.69 7.31 22.75
CA PRO A 228 28.92 7.77 24.11
C PRO A 228 27.81 8.70 24.58
N TYR A 229 27.43 8.61 25.86
CA TYR A 229 26.33 9.38 26.44
C TYR A 229 26.39 10.88 26.13
N SER A 230 27.57 11.51 26.24
CA SER A 230 27.76 12.94 25.97
C SER A 230 27.46 13.31 24.51
N VAL A 231 27.93 12.48 23.57
CA VAL A 231 27.70 12.65 22.13
C VAL A 231 26.24 12.45 21.81
N LEU A 232 25.64 11.38 22.31
CA LEU A 232 24.23 11.06 22.05
C LEU A 232 23.33 12.18 22.57
N ARG A 233 23.49 12.58 23.84
CA ARG A 233 22.67 13.63 24.45
C ARG A 233 22.79 14.96 23.72
N SER A 234 24.00 15.33 23.28
CA SER A 234 24.21 16.55 22.49
C SER A 234 23.61 16.45 21.08
N ALA A 235 23.78 15.31 20.40
CA ALA A 235 23.31 15.12 19.04
C ALA A 235 21.77 15.05 18.92
N THR A 236 21.10 14.56 19.96
CA THR A 236 19.62 14.47 20.01
C THR A 236 18.94 15.75 20.49
N GLN A 237 19.69 16.73 20.99
CA GLN A 237 19.13 18.00 21.46
C GLN A 237 18.50 18.80 20.31
N GLY A 238 17.29 19.32 20.54
CA GLY A 238 16.59 20.17 19.57
C GLY A 238 16.06 19.41 18.34
N ILE A 239 15.88 18.09 18.43
CA ILE A 239 15.14 17.29 17.46
C ILE A 239 13.68 17.22 17.91
N THR A 240 12.77 17.67 17.04
CA THR A 240 11.33 17.62 17.28
C THR A 240 10.78 16.32 16.72
N LEU A 241 10.23 15.47 17.59
CA LEU A 241 9.58 14.22 17.17
C LEU A 241 8.24 14.51 16.49
N TRP A 242 7.90 13.70 15.49
CA TRP A 242 6.66 13.78 14.72
C TRP A 242 5.85 12.48 14.81
N GLY A 243 4.54 12.60 14.60
CA GLY A 243 3.61 11.47 14.56
C GLY A 243 3.73 10.57 15.79
N SER A 244 3.65 9.27 15.57
CA SER A 244 3.69 8.26 16.64
C SER A 244 4.99 8.25 17.46
N ALA A 245 6.10 8.83 16.96
CA ALA A 245 7.29 8.99 17.77
C ALA A 245 7.12 10.07 18.85
N ALA A 246 6.38 11.14 18.56
CA ALA A 246 6.03 12.17 19.55
C ALA A 246 5.09 11.63 20.63
N ASP A 247 4.22 10.69 20.28
CA ASP A 247 3.35 9.98 21.23
C ASP A 247 4.13 8.97 22.08
N SER A 248 5.28 8.50 21.60
CA SER A 248 6.11 7.50 22.29
C SER A 248 7.04 8.10 23.34
N ALA A 249 7.55 9.31 23.11
CA ALA A 249 8.50 9.97 23.99
C ALA A 249 8.55 11.49 23.76
N ALA A 250 8.99 12.24 24.78
CA ALA A 250 9.17 13.69 24.67
C ALA A 250 10.45 14.07 23.89
N THR A 251 11.48 13.22 23.94
CA THR A 251 12.76 13.46 23.25
C THR A 251 13.25 12.20 22.55
N LEU A 252 14.08 12.36 21.51
CA LEU A 252 14.71 11.21 20.84
C LEU A 252 15.58 10.39 21.81
N PHE A 253 16.26 11.05 22.75
CA PHE A 253 17.10 10.37 23.73
C PHE A 253 16.31 9.36 24.54
N ASP A 254 15.17 9.78 25.12
CA ASP A 254 14.28 8.90 25.89
C ASP A 254 13.63 7.84 24.98
N GLY A 255 13.25 8.26 23.78
CA GLY A 255 12.63 7.43 22.75
C GLY A 255 13.48 6.23 22.31
N LEU A 256 14.81 6.28 22.39
CA LEU A 256 15.66 5.14 22.02
C LEU A 256 15.45 3.91 22.90
N SER A 257 14.98 4.09 24.14
CA SER A 257 14.63 3.01 25.07
C SER A 257 13.12 2.75 25.19
N ALA A 258 12.30 3.62 24.59
CA ALA A 258 10.85 3.57 24.74
C ALA A 258 10.22 2.52 23.78
N PRO A 259 9.08 1.92 24.18
CA PRO A 259 8.22 1.24 23.23
C PRO A 259 7.67 2.26 22.21
N TRP A 260 7.48 1.82 20.97
CA TRP A 260 6.79 2.60 19.96
C TRP A 260 5.29 2.60 20.27
N ALA A 261 4.74 3.78 20.53
CA ALA A 261 3.32 4.03 20.66
C ALA A 261 2.67 3.92 19.28
N ILE A 262 2.30 2.70 18.89
CA ILE A 262 1.50 2.43 17.72
C ILE A 262 0.14 1.85 18.13
N GLU A 263 -0.92 2.45 17.62
CA GLU A 263 -2.27 1.99 17.85
C GLU A 263 -2.48 0.58 17.25
N GLY A 264 -3.10 -0.33 18.01
CA GLY A 264 -3.36 -1.69 17.55
C GLY A 264 -2.12 -2.57 17.34
N GLY A 265 -0.96 -2.17 17.90
CA GLY A 265 0.30 -2.91 17.78
C GLY A 265 0.28 -4.32 18.38
N PRO A 266 1.37 -5.10 18.17
CA PRO A 266 1.49 -6.44 18.72
C PRO A 266 1.49 -6.45 20.27
N PRO A 267 1.13 -7.58 20.91
CA PRO A 267 1.14 -7.71 22.38
C PRO A 267 2.48 -7.38 23.03
N VAL A 268 3.58 -7.81 22.41
CA VAL A 268 4.92 -7.33 22.78
C VAL A 268 5.20 -6.08 21.97
N PRO A 269 5.46 -4.92 22.60
CA PRO A 269 5.64 -3.68 21.86
C PRO A 269 6.93 -3.69 21.02
N ILE A 270 6.87 -3.06 19.86
CA ILE A 270 8.04 -2.82 19.03
C ILE A 270 8.85 -1.69 19.67
N PRO A 271 10.16 -1.82 19.93
CA PRO A 271 10.93 -0.71 20.46
C PRO A 271 11.14 0.40 19.41
N LEU A 272 10.96 1.67 19.79
CA LEU A 272 10.99 2.81 18.87
C LEU A 272 12.36 2.99 18.17
N ALA A 273 13.44 2.55 18.80
CA ALA A 273 14.77 2.52 18.19
C ALA A 273 14.85 1.67 16.90
N PHE A 274 13.96 0.68 16.74
CA PHE A 274 13.91 -0.19 15.57
C PHE A 274 12.76 0.15 14.61
N ALA A 275 11.83 1.03 15.02
CA ALA A 275 10.79 1.59 14.17
C ALA A 275 11.34 2.81 13.40
N ASN A 276 12.00 2.55 12.27
CA ASN A 276 12.66 3.59 11.47
C ASN A 276 11.65 4.47 10.72
N GLY A 277 11.90 5.79 10.68
CA GLY A 277 10.98 6.76 10.08
C GLY A 277 11.29 7.11 8.61
N ILE A 278 12.34 6.56 8.01
CA ILE A 278 12.68 6.74 6.59
C ILE A 278 12.46 5.44 5.81
N LEU A 279 13.10 4.36 6.28
CA LEU A 279 13.01 3.01 5.72
C LEU A 279 12.61 2.03 6.83
N PRO A 280 11.32 1.93 7.17
CA PRO A 280 10.83 0.84 8.01
C PRO A 280 11.06 -0.51 7.30
N PRO A 281 11.31 -1.60 8.06
CA PRO A 281 11.52 -2.91 7.45
C PRO A 281 10.26 -3.36 6.69
N PHE A 282 10.43 -4.00 5.54
CA PHE A 282 9.28 -4.41 4.73
C PHE A 282 8.33 -5.35 5.47
N LEU A 283 8.83 -6.20 6.38
CA LEU A 283 7.97 -7.03 7.25
C LEU A 283 6.90 -6.22 7.99
N LEU A 284 7.22 -5.00 8.40
CA LEU A 284 6.26 -4.07 8.99
C LEU A 284 5.42 -3.38 7.90
N GLY A 285 6.08 -2.98 6.80
CA GLY A 285 5.45 -2.38 5.63
C GLY A 285 4.38 -3.22 4.93
N VAL A 286 4.42 -4.55 5.05
CA VAL A 286 3.38 -5.47 4.51
C VAL A 286 1.98 -5.07 4.99
N PHE A 287 1.86 -4.62 6.24
CA PHE A 287 0.58 -4.29 6.86
C PHE A 287 0.05 -2.90 6.47
N THR A 288 0.82 -2.11 5.73
CA THR A 288 0.25 -0.91 5.08
C THR A 288 -0.66 -1.31 3.92
N GLY A 289 -0.30 -2.33 3.14
CA GLY A 289 -1.02 -2.81 1.97
C GLY A 289 -0.47 -2.28 0.63
N PRO A 290 -0.66 -0.98 0.30
CA PRO A 290 -0.22 -0.37 -0.96
C PRO A 290 1.27 -0.55 -1.27
N LYS A 291 2.15 -0.57 -0.25
CA LYS A 291 3.58 -0.80 -0.45
C LYS A 291 3.88 -2.15 -1.11
N SER A 292 3.15 -3.21 -0.72
CA SER A 292 3.31 -4.53 -1.32
C SER A 292 2.92 -4.53 -2.80
N LEU A 293 1.85 -3.83 -3.16
CA LEU A 293 1.38 -3.72 -4.54
C LEU A 293 2.36 -2.91 -5.41
N ALA A 294 2.95 -1.84 -4.87
CA ALA A 294 3.98 -1.08 -5.57
C ALA A 294 5.26 -1.90 -5.80
N LEU A 295 5.68 -2.72 -4.83
CA LEU A 295 6.81 -3.64 -5.00
C LEU A 295 6.51 -4.74 -6.02
N ILE A 296 5.28 -5.26 -6.07
CA ILE A 296 4.85 -6.15 -7.15
C ILE A 296 5.01 -5.44 -8.50
N ALA A 297 4.54 -4.20 -8.64
CA ALA A 297 4.70 -3.43 -9.87
C ALA A 297 6.17 -3.21 -10.26
N LEU A 298 7.05 -2.89 -9.30
CA LEU A 298 8.50 -2.77 -9.50
C LEU A 298 9.11 -4.07 -10.02
N PHE A 299 8.83 -5.22 -9.37
CA PHE A 299 9.41 -6.49 -9.81
C PHE A 299 8.80 -6.99 -11.11
N LEU A 300 7.51 -6.72 -11.38
CA LEU A 300 6.92 -6.97 -12.69
C LEU A 300 7.60 -6.12 -13.76
N PHE A 301 7.84 -4.84 -13.51
CA PHE A 301 8.60 -3.98 -14.42
C PHE A 301 9.99 -4.56 -14.72
N LEU A 302 10.74 -4.95 -13.68
CA LEU A 302 12.07 -5.55 -13.82
C LEU A 302 12.05 -6.93 -14.52
N LEU A 303 10.98 -7.71 -14.34
CA LEU A 303 10.84 -9.03 -14.93
C LEU A 303 10.33 -8.99 -16.38
N LEU A 304 9.49 -8.02 -16.70
CA LEU A 304 8.78 -7.89 -17.98
C LEU A 304 9.41 -6.85 -18.91
N PHE A 305 10.46 -6.15 -18.46
CA PHE A 305 11.09 -5.10 -19.25
C PHE A 305 11.35 -5.59 -20.69
N PRO A 306 10.83 -4.86 -21.70
CA PRO A 306 10.66 -5.43 -23.02
C PRO A 306 12.01 -5.57 -23.69
N ARG A 307 12.39 -6.81 -24.03
CA ARG A 307 13.62 -7.08 -24.81
C ARG A 307 13.39 -7.01 -26.33
N LYS A 308 12.15 -6.83 -26.75
CA LYS A 308 11.72 -6.71 -28.14
C LYS A 308 10.58 -5.71 -28.26
N THR A 309 10.48 -5.06 -29.41
CA THR A 309 9.37 -4.17 -29.74
C THR A 309 8.14 -5.01 -30.06
N ASP A 310 7.25 -5.19 -29.09
CA ASP A 310 5.96 -5.83 -29.26
C ASP A 310 4.88 -4.98 -28.58
N TRP A 311 3.79 -4.68 -29.28
CA TRP A 311 2.68 -3.89 -28.74
C TRP A 311 2.06 -4.55 -27.50
N ARG A 312 2.11 -5.89 -27.42
CA ARG A 312 1.62 -6.64 -26.26
C ARG A 312 2.36 -6.26 -24.98
N SER A 313 3.68 -6.09 -25.08
CA SER A 313 4.50 -5.65 -23.96
C SER A 313 4.15 -4.23 -23.51
N VAL A 314 3.82 -3.33 -24.46
CA VAL A 314 3.38 -1.96 -24.16
C VAL A 314 2.07 -1.98 -23.40
N VAL A 315 1.08 -2.75 -23.87
CA VAL A 315 -0.25 -2.85 -23.24
C VAL A 315 -0.15 -3.42 -21.82
N VAL A 316 0.60 -4.50 -21.63
CA VAL A 316 0.76 -5.12 -20.31
C VAL A 316 1.50 -4.17 -19.35
N LEU A 317 2.60 -3.54 -19.79
CA LEU A 317 3.32 -2.58 -18.95
C LEU A 317 2.50 -1.32 -18.67
N ALA A 318 1.66 -0.86 -19.60
CA ALA A 318 0.75 0.25 -19.37
C ALA A 318 -0.27 -0.09 -18.27
N GLY A 319 -0.80 -1.32 -18.27
CA GLY A 319 -1.66 -1.81 -17.18
C GLY A 319 -0.93 -1.85 -15.83
N VAL A 320 0.29 -2.41 -15.79
CA VAL A 320 1.13 -2.45 -14.58
C VAL A 320 1.41 -1.03 -14.06
N PHE A 321 1.79 -0.10 -14.94
CA PHE A 321 2.05 1.29 -14.58
C PHE A 321 0.79 2.04 -14.13
N SER A 322 -0.38 1.76 -14.74
CA SER A 322 -1.65 2.37 -14.31
C SER A 322 -2.03 1.93 -12.90
N VAL A 323 -1.84 0.64 -12.57
CA VAL A 323 -2.04 0.12 -11.21
C VAL A 323 -1.00 0.68 -10.26
N TRP A 324 0.27 0.81 -10.68
CA TRP A 324 1.31 1.43 -9.86
C TRP A 324 0.94 2.88 -9.52
N ALA A 325 0.48 3.66 -10.50
CA ALA A 325 0.03 5.03 -10.31
C ALA A 325 -1.17 5.14 -9.35
N LEU A 326 -2.07 4.16 -9.36
CA LEU A 326 -3.24 4.10 -8.47
C LEU A 326 -2.91 3.58 -7.06
N ALA A 327 -1.83 2.80 -6.93
CA ALA A 327 -1.40 2.21 -5.66
C ALA A 327 -0.40 3.09 -4.89
N ALA A 328 0.54 3.71 -5.61
CA ALA A 328 1.61 4.51 -5.05
C ALA A 328 2.09 5.53 -6.10
N GLU A 329 1.38 6.65 -6.18
CA GLU A 329 1.60 7.72 -7.15
C GLU A 329 3.03 8.27 -7.10
N ALA A 330 3.57 8.44 -5.88
CA ALA A 330 4.93 8.93 -5.66
C ALA A 330 5.98 8.02 -6.31
N GLU A 331 5.85 6.70 -6.15
CA GLU A 331 6.80 5.71 -6.66
C GLU A 331 6.66 5.53 -8.18
N PHE A 332 5.43 5.61 -8.69
CA PHE A 332 5.18 5.68 -10.13
C PHE A 332 5.84 6.91 -10.78
N VAL A 333 5.73 8.09 -10.16
CA VAL A 333 6.38 9.31 -10.67
C VAL A 333 7.90 9.16 -10.64
N LEU A 334 8.48 8.62 -9.56
CA LEU A 334 9.92 8.38 -9.47
C LEU A 334 10.43 7.45 -10.57
N ILE A 335 9.74 6.32 -10.84
CA ILE A 335 10.16 5.40 -11.90
C ILE A 335 9.97 6.01 -13.29
N ALA A 336 8.93 6.82 -13.51
CA ALA A 336 8.73 7.55 -14.76
C ALA A 336 9.87 8.55 -15.01
N LEU A 337 10.26 9.34 -14.00
CA LEU A 337 11.41 10.24 -14.07
C LEU A 337 12.72 9.48 -14.34
N GLY A 338 12.91 8.33 -13.67
CA GLY A 338 14.05 7.44 -13.90
C GLY A 338 14.13 6.89 -15.32
N LEU A 339 12.99 6.44 -15.87
CA LEU A 339 12.86 5.94 -17.25
C LEU A 339 13.11 7.03 -18.29
N ILE A 340 12.52 8.21 -18.10
CA ILE A 340 12.70 9.36 -19.00
C ILE A 340 14.18 9.78 -19.00
N THR A 341 14.78 9.93 -17.83
CA THR A 341 16.19 10.32 -17.70
C THR A 341 17.11 9.27 -18.30
N MET A 342 16.86 7.98 -18.05
CA MET A 342 17.60 6.89 -18.69
C MET A 342 17.52 6.99 -20.21
N ALA A 343 16.34 7.23 -20.77
CA ALA A 343 16.17 7.36 -22.22
C ALA A 343 16.92 8.56 -22.80
N LEU A 344 16.93 9.70 -22.09
CA LEU A 344 17.72 10.88 -22.47
C LEU A 344 19.22 10.55 -22.46
N LEU A 345 19.72 9.82 -21.45
CA LEU A 345 21.11 9.37 -21.38
C LEU A 345 21.47 8.43 -22.55
N VAL A 346 20.58 7.50 -22.91
CA VAL A 346 20.77 6.63 -24.07
C VAL A 346 20.84 7.45 -25.36
N ARG A 347 19.96 8.44 -25.52
CA ARG A 347 19.95 9.34 -26.69
C ARG A 347 21.21 10.20 -26.78
N ALA A 348 21.75 10.64 -25.64
CA ALA A 348 22.96 11.45 -25.57
C ALA A 348 24.25 10.69 -25.98
N GLN A 349 24.24 9.34 -26.01
CA GLN A 349 25.38 8.53 -26.42
C GLN A 349 25.62 8.45 -27.94
N GLY A 350 24.82 9.16 -28.73
CA GLY A 350 25.07 9.41 -30.15
C GLY A 350 23.98 8.88 -31.09
N PRO A 351 23.77 9.54 -32.25
CA PRO A 351 22.69 9.23 -33.18
C PRO A 351 22.77 7.84 -33.83
N GLY A 352 23.93 7.18 -33.77
CA GLY A 352 24.16 5.83 -34.30
C GLY A 352 23.78 4.68 -33.36
N ARG A 353 23.42 4.96 -32.10
CA ARG A 353 22.87 3.95 -31.18
C ARG A 353 21.35 4.04 -31.30
N PRO A 354 20.69 3.22 -32.15
CA PRO A 354 19.24 3.29 -32.31
C PRO A 354 18.61 3.17 -30.92
N TRP A 355 17.55 3.96 -30.66
CA TRP A 355 16.74 3.78 -29.45
C TRP A 355 16.52 2.29 -29.32
N GLY A 356 17.04 1.68 -28.25
CA GLY A 356 17.01 0.23 -28.13
C GLY A 356 15.59 -0.22 -28.45
N LYS A 357 15.43 -1.30 -29.20
CA LYS A 357 14.11 -1.93 -29.46
C LYS A 357 13.33 -2.18 -28.15
N GLU A 358 14.02 -2.06 -27.02
CA GLU A 358 13.64 -2.19 -25.63
C GLU A 358 13.20 -0.88 -24.95
N VAL A 359 13.77 0.28 -25.29
CA VAL A 359 13.46 1.57 -24.65
C VAL A 359 12.15 2.15 -25.17
N ARG A 360 11.90 2.03 -26.48
CA ARG A 360 10.69 2.58 -27.11
C ARG A 360 9.39 1.99 -26.53
N PRO A 361 9.25 0.66 -26.34
CA PRO A 361 8.04 0.10 -25.75
C PRO A 361 7.85 0.53 -24.28
N ALA A 362 8.92 0.59 -23.48
CA ALA A 362 8.84 1.00 -22.08
C ALA A 362 8.45 2.48 -21.91
N LEU A 363 8.95 3.38 -22.76
CA LEU A 363 8.47 4.76 -22.81
C LEU A 363 7.06 4.85 -23.38
N GLY A 364 6.77 4.05 -24.40
CA GLY A 364 5.47 3.96 -25.04
C GLY A 364 4.38 3.49 -24.11
N SER A 365 4.69 2.77 -23.03
CA SER A 365 3.73 2.38 -21.99
C SER A 365 3.49 3.46 -20.94
N LEU A 366 4.38 4.45 -20.79
CA LEU A 366 4.18 5.56 -19.85
C LEU A 366 3.04 6.48 -20.31
N LEU A 367 2.97 6.83 -21.60
CA LEU A 367 1.92 7.71 -22.12
C LEU A 367 0.50 7.19 -21.81
N PRO A 368 0.12 5.96 -22.20
CA PRO A 368 -1.21 5.44 -21.88
C PRO A 368 -1.41 5.33 -20.36
N ALA A 369 -0.39 4.96 -19.59
CA ALA A 369 -0.51 4.91 -18.13
C ALA A 369 -0.79 6.29 -17.50
N VAL A 370 -0.11 7.34 -17.98
CA VAL A 370 -0.37 8.73 -17.57
C VAL A 370 -1.79 9.13 -17.95
N LEU A 371 -2.20 8.91 -19.20
CA LEU A 371 -3.56 9.24 -19.65
C LEU A 371 -4.64 8.52 -18.84
N LEU A 372 -4.44 7.24 -18.54
CA LEU A 372 -5.35 6.47 -17.68
C LEU A 372 -5.34 6.97 -16.24
N SER A 373 -4.18 7.37 -15.70
CA SER A 373 -4.06 7.91 -14.33
C SER A 373 -4.81 9.23 -14.12
N LEU A 374 -5.13 9.96 -15.20
CA LEU A 374 -5.92 11.19 -15.16
C LEU A 374 -7.43 10.94 -15.03
N VAL A 375 -7.91 9.73 -15.32
CA VAL A 375 -9.35 9.42 -15.35
C VAL A 375 -9.74 8.26 -14.44
N GLN A 376 -8.79 7.41 -14.04
CA GLN A 376 -9.08 6.17 -13.32
C GLN A 376 -9.48 6.38 -11.85
N GLY A 377 -9.31 7.59 -11.29
CA GLY A 377 -9.52 7.91 -9.88
C GLY A 377 -8.21 8.04 -9.08
N GLY A 378 -8.33 8.42 -7.80
CA GLY A 378 -7.21 8.54 -6.88
C GLY A 378 -6.41 9.84 -7.04
N THR A 379 -5.23 9.91 -6.39
CA THR A 379 -4.49 11.16 -6.19
C THR A 379 -4.18 11.91 -7.48
N ILE A 380 -3.67 11.24 -8.53
CA ILE A 380 -3.31 11.92 -9.79
C ILE A 380 -4.55 12.50 -10.50
N THR A 381 -5.65 11.73 -10.56
CA THR A 381 -6.92 12.18 -11.16
C THR A 381 -7.44 13.44 -10.46
N GLU A 382 -7.43 13.45 -9.14
CA GLU A 382 -8.01 14.55 -8.37
C GLU A 382 -7.09 15.77 -8.30
N VAL A 383 -5.77 15.59 -8.28
CA VAL A 383 -4.81 16.69 -8.48
C VAL A 383 -5.04 17.34 -9.84
N ALA A 384 -5.20 16.57 -10.91
CA ALA A 384 -5.48 17.10 -12.24
C ALA A 384 -6.83 17.83 -12.31
N ARG A 385 -7.88 17.27 -11.71
CA ARG A 385 -9.21 17.90 -11.61
C ARG A 385 -9.14 19.23 -10.88
N SER A 386 -8.47 19.27 -9.73
CA SER A 386 -8.30 20.49 -8.94
C SER A 386 -7.54 21.59 -9.70
N LEU A 387 -6.51 21.22 -10.47
CA LEU A 387 -5.76 22.15 -11.31
C LEU A 387 -6.64 22.70 -12.45
N ALA A 388 -7.45 21.86 -13.09
CA ALA A 388 -8.37 22.28 -14.14
C ALA A 388 -9.42 23.28 -13.61
N VAL A 389 -9.98 23.04 -12.42
CA VAL A 389 -10.92 23.96 -11.75
C VAL A 389 -10.26 25.31 -11.44
N ARG A 390 -9.01 25.31 -10.94
CA ARG A 390 -8.23 26.55 -10.69
C ARG A 390 -7.99 27.36 -11.96
N LEU A 391 -7.58 26.69 -13.04
CA LEU A 391 -7.33 27.35 -14.32
C LEU A 391 -8.62 27.91 -14.95
N GLY A 392 -9.78 27.34 -14.60
CA GLY A 392 -11.11 27.80 -15.00
C GLY A 392 -11.64 29.02 -14.24
N GLY A 393 -10.89 29.60 -13.30
CA GLY A 393 -11.26 30.85 -12.62
C GLY A 393 -12.35 30.72 -11.55
N ALA A 394 -12.73 29.49 -11.17
CA ALA A 394 -13.61 29.27 -10.03
C ALA A 394 -12.82 29.50 -8.72
N GLY A 395 -13.35 30.33 -7.82
CA GLY A 395 -12.79 30.63 -6.50
C GLY A 395 -12.84 29.45 -5.52
N ALA A 396 -12.35 28.29 -5.95
CA ALA A 396 -12.27 27.10 -5.12
C ALA A 396 -11.20 27.28 -4.05
N ALA A 397 -11.55 26.92 -2.81
CA ALA A 397 -10.63 26.84 -1.69
C ALA A 397 -9.42 25.96 -2.05
N PRO A 398 -8.22 26.28 -1.54
CA PRO A 398 -7.02 25.56 -1.91
C PRO A 398 -7.10 24.11 -1.39
N VAL A 399 -7.17 23.14 -2.30
CA VAL A 399 -6.61 21.82 -1.98
C VAL A 399 -5.13 22.07 -1.66
N GLU A 400 -4.66 21.64 -0.48
CA GLU A 400 -3.23 21.59 -0.11
C GLU A 400 -2.46 20.54 -0.94
N ALA A 401 -2.80 20.41 -2.23
CA ALA A 401 -2.12 19.58 -3.19
C ALA A 401 -0.77 20.22 -3.56
N GLY A 402 0.27 19.74 -2.89
CA GLY A 402 1.59 19.54 -3.50
C GLY A 402 2.32 20.77 -4.03
N LEU A 403 2.25 21.91 -3.33
CA LEU A 403 3.21 22.98 -3.59
C LEU A 403 4.56 22.59 -2.99
N PHE A 404 5.51 22.28 -3.87
CA PHE A 404 6.90 22.15 -3.44
C PHE A 404 7.47 23.53 -3.16
N ALA A 405 8.04 23.70 -1.96
CA ALA A 405 8.83 24.89 -1.62
C ALA A 405 10.30 24.51 -1.51
N LEU A 406 11.21 25.43 -1.85
CA LEU A 406 12.65 25.18 -1.69
C LEU A 406 12.98 25.02 -0.19
N ARG A 407 13.68 23.94 0.14
CA ARG A 407 14.25 23.70 1.47
C ARG A 407 15.69 24.20 1.50
N PHE A 408 15.94 25.26 2.28
CA PHE A 408 17.28 25.75 2.55
C PHE A 408 17.44 26.13 4.04
N PRO A 409 18.47 25.61 4.75
CA PRO A 409 19.45 24.64 4.28
C PRO A 409 18.82 23.25 4.04
N PRO A 410 19.49 22.37 3.26
CA PRO A 410 19.01 21.02 3.01
C PRO A 410 18.86 20.22 4.32
N ALA A 411 17.95 19.25 4.33
CA ALA A 411 17.68 18.42 5.51
C ALA A 411 17.29 16.98 5.13
N ILE A 412 17.64 16.03 5.98
CA ILE A 412 17.11 14.66 5.94
C ILE A 412 15.77 14.68 6.67
N VAL A 413 14.69 14.29 6.01
CA VAL A 413 13.37 14.21 6.63
C VAL A 413 13.12 12.80 7.12
N SER A 414 12.65 12.67 8.36
CA SER A 414 12.14 11.42 8.93
C SER A 414 10.70 11.61 9.40
N SER A 415 9.86 10.61 9.17
CA SER A 415 8.45 10.66 9.59
C SER A 415 8.27 10.63 11.10
N HIS A 416 9.33 10.26 11.82
CA HIS A 416 9.41 10.19 13.28
C HIS A 416 10.25 11.32 13.88
N LEU A 417 11.30 11.78 13.20
CA LEU A 417 12.28 12.73 13.76
C LEU A 417 12.19 14.15 13.18
N GLY A 418 11.24 14.38 12.26
CA GLY A 418 11.08 15.66 11.58
C GLY A 418 12.23 16.01 10.63
N GLU A 419 12.49 17.31 10.50
CA GLU A 419 13.58 17.84 9.67
C GLU A 419 14.92 17.79 10.41
N LEU A 420 15.86 16.99 9.90
CA LEU A 420 17.24 16.89 10.39
C LEU A 420 18.18 17.68 9.47
N ARG A 421 18.47 18.93 9.85
CA ARG A 421 19.22 19.86 9.00
C ARG A 421 20.68 19.46 8.85
N LEU A 422 21.21 19.57 7.64
CA LEU A 422 22.60 19.19 7.34
C LEU A 422 23.64 20.18 7.89
N ASP A 423 23.25 21.43 8.17
CA ASP A 423 24.13 22.47 8.72
C ASP A 423 24.41 22.30 10.21
N ARG A 424 23.65 21.43 10.91
CA ARG A 424 23.83 21.12 12.32
C ARG A 424 24.47 19.75 12.47
N VAL A 425 25.70 19.69 12.96
CA VAL A 425 26.50 18.44 13.10
C VAL A 425 25.75 17.34 13.86
N GLY A 426 25.06 17.69 14.95
CA GLY A 426 24.26 16.73 15.74
C GLY A 426 23.09 16.13 14.95
N GLN A 427 22.34 16.96 14.22
CA GLN A 427 21.21 16.51 13.40
C GLN A 427 21.69 15.74 12.16
N LEU A 428 22.80 16.13 11.55
CA LEU A 428 23.46 15.37 10.49
C LEU A 428 23.86 13.97 10.99
N LEU A 429 24.49 13.89 12.17
CA LEU A 429 24.85 12.60 12.77
C LEU A 429 23.61 11.72 12.97
N VAL A 430 22.57 12.26 13.61
CA VAL A 430 21.31 11.52 13.80
C VAL A 430 20.68 11.13 12.46
N GLY A 431 20.70 12.01 11.45
CA GLY A 431 20.19 11.73 10.12
C GLY A 431 20.94 10.60 9.41
N LEU A 432 22.26 10.54 9.54
CA LEU A 432 23.07 9.44 9.00
C LEU A 432 22.76 8.10 9.68
N PHE A 433 22.54 8.10 11.01
CA PHE A 433 22.09 6.91 11.73
C PHE A 433 20.65 6.53 11.36
N GLU A 434 19.76 7.51 11.22
CA GLU A 434 18.37 7.28 10.80
C GLU A 434 18.32 6.62 9.42
N ILE A 435 19.10 7.11 8.44
CA ILE A 435 19.24 6.45 7.12
C ILE A 435 19.92 5.09 7.27
N GLY A 436 20.97 5.01 8.07
CA GLY A 436 21.72 3.79 8.34
C GLY A 436 22.71 3.36 7.24
N PRO A 437 23.33 2.19 7.39
CA PRO A 437 24.39 1.70 6.51
C PRO A 437 23.92 1.42 5.08
N ILE A 438 22.61 1.31 4.83
CA ILE A 438 22.05 1.15 3.48
C ILE A 438 22.43 2.31 2.55
N LEU A 439 22.77 3.49 3.07
CA LEU A 439 23.28 4.62 2.26
C LEU A 439 24.51 4.23 1.41
N LEU A 440 25.33 3.28 1.88
CA LEU A 440 26.49 2.77 1.14
C LEU A 440 26.10 2.03 -0.15
N ALA A 441 24.82 1.67 -0.32
CA ALA A 441 24.29 1.10 -1.55
C ALA A 441 24.22 2.13 -2.70
N ALA A 442 24.04 3.42 -2.39
CA ALA A 442 23.95 4.48 -3.40
C ALA A 442 25.18 4.56 -4.32
N PRO A 443 26.42 4.68 -3.80
CA PRO A 443 27.61 4.70 -4.67
C PRO A 443 27.80 3.39 -5.44
N ILE A 444 27.45 2.23 -4.87
CA ILE A 444 27.54 0.92 -5.54
C ILE A 444 26.58 0.87 -6.74
N ALA A 445 25.33 1.27 -6.53
CA ALA A 445 24.29 1.29 -7.56
C ALA A 445 24.62 2.30 -8.68
N LEU A 446 25.05 3.52 -8.33
CA LEU A 446 25.46 4.56 -9.29
C LEU A 446 26.66 4.13 -10.14
N TRP A 447 27.68 3.52 -9.51
CA TRP A 447 28.82 2.95 -10.23
C TRP A 447 28.42 1.81 -11.17
N ALA A 448 27.48 0.96 -10.74
CA ALA A 448 26.97 -0.13 -11.56
C ALA A 448 26.13 0.37 -12.75
N ALA A 449 25.38 1.47 -12.58
CA ALA A 449 24.54 2.07 -13.62
C ALA A 449 25.30 2.38 -14.90
N GLY A 450 26.51 2.95 -14.82
CA GLY A 450 27.35 3.21 -16.00
C GLY A 450 27.76 1.95 -16.77
N ARG A 451 27.86 0.79 -16.10
CA ARG A 451 28.10 -0.50 -16.78
C ARG A 451 26.82 -1.10 -17.34
N TRP A 452 25.72 -1.01 -16.60
CA TRP A 452 24.41 -1.48 -17.04
C TRP A 452 23.93 -0.73 -18.28
N LEU A 453 24.12 0.59 -18.32
CA LEU A 453 23.83 1.42 -19.48
C LEU A 453 24.63 0.98 -20.72
N ARG A 454 25.92 0.66 -20.55
CA ARG A 454 26.75 0.13 -21.65
C ARG A 454 26.28 -1.25 -22.12
N ARG A 455 25.80 -2.09 -21.20
CA ARG A 455 25.29 -3.45 -21.46
C ARG A 455 23.83 -3.51 -21.87
N GLY A 456 23.14 -2.38 -22.02
CA GLY A 456 21.72 -2.33 -22.40
C GLY A 456 20.76 -2.81 -21.31
N ARG A 457 21.17 -2.80 -20.03
CA ARG A 457 20.31 -3.13 -18.88
C ARG A 457 19.58 -1.88 -18.39
N TYR A 458 18.75 -1.33 -19.26
CA TYR A 458 18.08 -0.04 -19.09
C TYR A 458 17.11 -0.01 -17.92
N GLU A 459 16.47 -1.14 -17.61
CA GLU A 459 15.54 -1.30 -16.49
C GLU A 459 16.23 -1.01 -15.15
N LEU A 460 17.46 -1.49 -14.99
CA LEU A 460 18.23 -1.27 -13.76
C LEU A 460 18.68 0.18 -13.65
N VAL A 461 19.08 0.79 -14.78
CA VAL A 461 19.48 2.21 -14.80
C VAL A 461 18.30 3.12 -14.45
N ALA A 462 17.10 2.83 -14.94
CA ALA A 462 15.91 3.58 -14.60
C ALA A 462 15.62 3.56 -13.09
N VAL A 463 15.76 2.39 -12.44
CA VAL A 463 15.60 2.24 -10.98
C VAL A 463 16.73 2.93 -10.19
N VAL A 464 17.96 2.95 -10.70
CA VAL A 464 19.02 3.76 -10.05
C VAL A 464 18.68 5.26 -10.09
N LEU A 465 18.19 5.74 -11.23
CA LEU A 465 17.85 7.15 -11.43
C LEU A 465 16.59 7.55 -10.68
N SER A 466 15.59 6.67 -10.54
CA SER A 466 14.43 6.92 -9.66
C SER A 466 14.89 7.17 -8.23
N GLY A 467 15.89 6.42 -7.73
CA GLY A 467 16.49 6.65 -6.42
C GLY A 467 17.19 8.01 -6.29
N VAL A 468 17.81 8.53 -7.36
CA VAL A 468 18.43 9.88 -7.34
C VAL A 468 17.38 10.95 -7.09
N PHE A 469 16.23 10.88 -7.79
CA PHE A 469 15.11 11.78 -7.54
C PHE A 469 14.48 11.54 -6.17
N GLY A 470 14.36 10.27 -5.75
CA GLY A 470 13.72 9.89 -4.49
C GLY A 470 14.48 10.37 -3.24
N LEU A 471 15.82 10.45 -3.30
CA LEU A 471 16.60 11.08 -2.24
C LEU A 471 16.73 12.61 -2.45
N GLY A 472 16.88 13.06 -3.69
CA GLY A 472 17.13 14.46 -4.01
C GLY A 472 15.93 15.38 -3.72
N ILE A 473 14.71 14.97 -4.07
CA ILE A 473 13.50 15.78 -3.85
C ILE A 473 13.31 16.09 -2.35
N PRO A 474 13.29 15.11 -1.42
CA PRO A 474 13.18 15.40 0.00
C PRO A 474 14.32 16.23 0.57
N LEU A 475 15.53 16.11 0.01
CA LEU A 475 16.69 16.85 0.52
C LEU A 475 16.55 18.36 0.30
N PHE A 476 15.96 18.75 -0.84
CA PHE A 476 15.94 20.14 -1.32
C PHE A 476 14.56 20.76 -1.44
N LEU A 477 13.48 19.99 -1.29
CA LEU A 477 12.10 20.47 -1.41
C LEU A 477 11.29 20.08 -0.17
N ARG A 478 10.40 21.00 0.23
CA ARG A 478 9.34 20.79 1.22
C ARG A 478 8.06 20.38 0.51
N TYR A 479 7.23 19.60 1.19
CA TYR A 479 5.92 19.16 0.72
C TYR A 479 4.84 19.56 1.74
N SER A 480 3.61 19.78 1.27
CA SER A 480 2.51 20.29 2.13
C SER A 480 2.29 19.42 3.37
N VAL A 481 2.30 18.09 3.20
CA VAL A 481 2.34 17.13 4.30
C VAL A 481 3.77 16.60 4.45
N GLU A 482 4.63 17.37 5.12
CA GLU A 482 6.08 17.13 5.13
C GLU A 482 6.48 15.70 5.55
N ARG A 483 5.69 15.04 6.41
CA ARG A 483 5.89 13.64 6.80
C ARG A 483 5.89 12.68 5.61
N ASP A 484 5.03 12.91 4.62
CA ASP A 484 4.77 11.96 3.53
C ASP A 484 5.89 11.97 2.47
N ILE A 485 6.68 13.04 2.40
CA ILE A 485 7.83 13.16 1.49
C ILE A 485 8.89 12.07 1.76
N THR A 486 8.92 11.53 2.98
CA THR A 486 9.86 10.50 3.43
C THR A 486 9.73 9.19 2.66
N ARG A 487 8.55 8.91 2.10
CA ARG A 487 8.30 7.75 1.22
C ARG A 487 9.23 7.75 0.00
N LEU A 488 9.58 8.93 -0.51
CA LEU A 488 10.52 9.07 -1.64
C LEU A 488 11.93 8.62 -1.25
N SER A 489 12.41 9.03 -0.08
CA SER A 489 13.73 8.64 0.44
C SER A 489 13.77 7.15 0.79
N GLY A 490 12.72 6.62 1.43
CA GLY A 490 12.60 5.19 1.71
C GLY A 490 12.67 4.35 0.44
N SER A 491 11.94 4.74 -0.62
CA SER A 491 11.99 4.05 -1.91
C SER A 491 13.37 4.14 -2.57
N ALA A 492 14.05 5.29 -2.52
CA ALA A 492 15.41 5.43 -3.04
C ALA A 492 16.42 4.49 -2.35
N LEU A 493 16.39 4.43 -1.02
CA LEU A 493 17.29 3.58 -0.24
C LEU A 493 17.05 2.09 -0.53
N LEU A 494 15.78 1.68 -0.63
CA LEU A 494 15.41 0.31 -0.94
C LEU A 494 15.84 -0.07 -2.37
N ASP A 495 15.57 0.78 -3.36
CA ASP A 495 15.95 0.57 -4.75
C ASP A 495 17.47 0.36 -4.89
N TRP A 496 18.27 1.27 -4.32
CA TRP A 496 19.73 1.13 -4.34
C TRP A 496 20.21 -0.09 -3.56
N GLY A 497 19.62 -0.38 -2.41
CA GLY A 497 19.92 -1.56 -1.61
C GLY A 497 19.72 -2.85 -2.40
N LEU A 498 18.53 -3.03 -2.99
CA LEU A 498 18.19 -4.19 -3.82
C LEU A 498 19.10 -4.35 -5.03
N LEU A 499 19.43 -3.24 -5.71
CA LEU A 499 20.34 -3.25 -6.86
C LEU A 499 21.80 -3.51 -6.48
N SER A 500 22.21 -3.20 -5.25
CA SER A 500 23.56 -3.43 -4.75
C SER A 500 23.82 -4.91 -4.44
N VAL A 501 22.79 -5.67 -4.02
CA VAL A 501 22.94 -7.10 -3.69
C VAL A 501 23.48 -7.92 -4.88
N PRO A 502 22.94 -7.86 -6.11
CA PRO A 502 23.52 -8.52 -7.28
C PRO A 502 24.96 -8.08 -7.58
N VAL A 503 25.26 -6.79 -7.42
CA VAL A 503 26.61 -6.25 -7.67
C VAL A 503 27.61 -6.88 -6.71
N LEU A 504 27.30 -6.87 -5.41
CA LEU A 504 28.11 -7.47 -4.36
C LEU A 504 28.22 -9.00 -4.54
N TRP A 505 27.15 -9.66 -4.96
CA TRP A 505 27.14 -11.09 -5.28
C TRP A 505 28.19 -11.45 -6.34
N PHE A 506 28.29 -10.67 -7.42
CA PHE A 506 29.29 -10.92 -8.48
C PHE A 506 30.70 -10.46 -8.11
N LEU A 507 30.84 -9.52 -7.18
CA LEU A 507 32.15 -9.10 -6.68
C LEU A 507 32.71 -10.08 -5.65
N TRP A 508 31.86 -10.73 -4.86
CA TRP A 508 32.26 -11.63 -3.76
C TRP A 508 33.37 -12.64 -4.11
N PRO A 509 33.31 -13.39 -5.23
CA PRO A 509 34.36 -14.36 -5.57
C PRO A 509 35.68 -13.69 -5.96
N ARG A 510 35.64 -12.42 -6.39
CA ARG A 510 36.80 -11.64 -6.84
C ARG A 510 37.50 -10.91 -5.70
N LEU A 511 36.86 -10.80 -4.53
CA LEU A 511 37.45 -10.17 -3.36
C LEU A 511 38.50 -11.09 -2.74
N ARG A 512 39.77 -10.69 -2.83
CA ARG A 512 40.91 -11.40 -2.22
C ARG A 512 41.06 -11.09 -0.73
N ALA A 513 40.79 -9.85 -0.34
CA ALA A 513 40.95 -9.40 1.04
C ALA A 513 39.76 -9.81 1.92
N GLY A 514 40.04 -10.51 3.02
CA GLY A 514 39.01 -10.98 3.96
C GLY A 514 38.18 -9.84 4.56
N TRP A 515 38.81 -8.70 4.88
CA TRP A 515 38.13 -7.54 5.47
C TRP A 515 37.01 -6.97 4.57
N MET A 516 37.14 -7.06 3.24
CA MET A 516 36.09 -6.60 2.32
C MET A 516 34.86 -7.51 2.38
N LYS A 517 35.08 -8.83 2.47
CA LYS A 517 33.99 -9.81 2.64
C LYS A 517 33.30 -9.61 3.98
N THR A 518 34.08 -9.43 5.04
CA THR A 518 33.56 -9.10 6.38
C THR A 518 32.75 -7.79 6.34
N GLY A 519 33.24 -6.76 5.64
CA GLY A 519 32.53 -5.49 5.48
C GLY A 519 31.16 -5.65 4.80
N ILE A 520 31.06 -6.47 3.75
CA ILE A 520 29.78 -6.78 3.09
C ILE A 520 28.81 -7.49 4.04
N VAL A 521 29.31 -8.46 4.82
CA VAL A 521 28.48 -9.19 5.78
C VAL A 521 28.01 -8.26 6.89
N ILE A 522 28.88 -7.40 7.43
CA ILE A 522 28.51 -6.40 8.44
C ILE A 522 27.49 -5.42 7.87
N TRP A 523 27.68 -4.93 6.64
CA TRP A 523 26.72 -4.04 5.97
C TRP A 523 25.34 -4.69 5.83
N ALA A 524 25.28 -5.94 5.36
CA ALA A 524 24.02 -6.66 5.21
C ALA A 524 23.36 -6.93 6.58
N ALA A 525 24.13 -7.37 7.57
CA ALA A 525 23.63 -7.67 8.91
C ALA A 525 23.09 -6.40 9.60
N THR A 526 23.83 -5.29 9.56
CA THR A 526 23.42 -4.03 10.17
C THR A 526 22.23 -3.39 9.48
N THR A 527 22.14 -3.49 8.15
CA THR A 527 20.98 -3.05 7.36
C THR A 527 19.73 -3.89 7.67
N GLY A 528 19.88 -5.21 7.90
CA GLY A 528 18.78 -6.11 8.20
C GLY A 528 18.37 -6.20 9.68
N PHE A 529 19.18 -5.68 10.59
CA PHE A 529 19.05 -5.95 12.03
C PHE A 529 17.71 -5.48 12.60
N ALA A 530 17.25 -4.29 12.24
CA ALA A 530 15.97 -3.77 12.74
C ALA A 530 14.78 -4.63 12.28
N GLY A 531 14.80 -5.12 11.04
CA GLY A 531 13.77 -6.05 10.58
C GLY A 531 13.73 -7.35 11.38
N VAL A 532 14.90 -7.89 11.76
CA VAL A 532 14.98 -9.11 12.59
C VAL A 532 14.41 -8.86 13.98
N VAL A 533 14.72 -7.72 14.59
CA VAL A 533 14.18 -7.34 15.90
C VAL A 533 12.67 -7.13 15.84
N VAL A 534 12.16 -6.45 14.80
CA VAL A 534 10.72 -6.19 14.61
C VAL A 534 9.93 -7.47 14.35
N LEU A 535 10.53 -8.49 13.72
CA LEU A 535 9.86 -9.76 13.48
C LEU A 535 9.40 -10.45 14.78
N GLY A 536 10.20 -10.38 15.85
CA GLY A 536 9.85 -11.00 17.14
C GLY A 536 8.49 -10.54 17.70
N PRO A 537 8.30 -9.23 17.97
CA PRO A 537 7.02 -8.63 18.30
C PRO A 537 5.89 -9.01 17.33
N LEU A 538 6.11 -8.93 16.02
CA LEU A 538 5.09 -9.29 15.02
C LEU A 538 4.61 -10.73 15.15
N LEU A 539 5.49 -11.69 15.42
CA LEU A 539 5.11 -13.09 15.62
C LEU A 539 4.19 -13.28 16.83
N THR A 540 4.30 -12.42 17.86
CA THR A 540 3.40 -12.49 19.04
C THR A 540 1.95 -12.15 18.71
N ALA A 541 1.69 -11.44 17.61
CA ALA A 541 0.33 -11.11 17.18
C ALA A 541 -0.44 -12.35 16.67
N MET A 542 0.24 -13.40 16.18
CA MET A 542 -0.42 -14.57 15.59
C MET A 542 -1.41 -15.29 16.54
N SER A 543 -1.22 -15.16 17.85
CA SER A 543 -1.89 -15.97 18.88
C SER A 543 -3.40 -15.81 18.92
N ARG A 544 -3.93 -14.62 18.61
CA ARG A 544 -5.38 -14.36 18.66
C ARG A 544 -5.81 -13.25 17.70
N PRO A 545 -7.03 -13.33 17.15
CA PRO A 545 -7.57 -12.22 16.39
C PRO A 545 -7.82 -10.99 17.27
N VAL A 546 -7.55 -9.82 16.70
CA VAL A 546 -7.83 -8.51 17.27
C VAL A 546 -8.68 -7.76 16.24
N PHE A 547 -9.76 -7.13 16.69
CA PHE A 547 -10.52 -6.23 15.84
C PHE A 547 -9.88 -4.84 15.88
N SER A 548 -10.06 -4.09 14.78
CA SER A 548 -9.65 -2.70 14.69
C SER A 548 -10.30 -1.83 15.78
N ASN A 549 -9.73 -0.65 16.02
CA ASN A 549 -10.30 0.28 17.00
C ASN A 549 -11.76 0.59 16.66
N ASP A 550 -12.59 0.75 17.68
CA ASP A 550 -14.05 0.92 17.59
C ASP A 550 -14.86 -0.24 16.98
N ILE A 551 -14.22 -1.25 16.38
CA ILE A 551 -14.85 -2.48 15.89
C ILE A 551 -14.85 -3.54 16.98
N ALA A 552 -15.99 -4.20 17.17
CA ALA A 552 -16.18 -5.27 18.13
C ALA A 552 -16.86 -6.50 17.50
N VAL A 553 -16.92 -7.59 18.26
CA VAL A 553 -17.58 -8.84 17.82
C VAL A 553 -19.05 -8.62 17.43
N VAL A 554 -19.76 -7.73 18.14
CA VAL A 554 -21.14 -7.34 17.83
C VAL A 554 -21.28 -6.70 16.44
N ASP A 555 -20.26 -5.97 15.99
CA ASP A 555 -20.25 -5.35 14.66
C ASP A 555 -20.20 -6.44 13.57
N ALA A 556 -19.57 -7.59 13.83
CA ALA A 556 -19.60 -8.73 12.91
C ALA A 556 -21.02 -9.28 12.70
N ALA A 557 -21.89 -9.24 13.71
CA ALA A 557 -23.29 -9.63 13.55
C ALA A 557 -24.08 -8.60 12.74
N MET A 558 -23.89 -7.31 13.05
CA MET A 558 -24.51 -6.22 12.28
C MET A 558 -24.08 -6.24 10.80
N THR A 559 -22.80 -6.48 10.51
CA THR A 559 -22.28 -6.61 9.14
C THR A 559 -22.87 -7.79 8.39
N ARG A 560 -23.18 -8.91 9.06
CA ARG A 560 -23.87 -10.03 8.40
C ARG A 560 -25.28 -9.66 7.96
N ARG A 561 -25.97 -8.86 8.77
CA ARG A 561 -27.38 -8.54 8.57
C ARG A 561 -27.62 -7.33 7.66
N PHE A 562 -26.73 -6.33 7.70
CA PHE A 562 -26.99 -5.02 7.09
C PHE A 562 -25.96 -4.57 6.06
N TRP A 563 -24.85 -5.30 5.87
CA TRP A 563 -23.88 -4.90 4.85
C TRP A 563 -24.48 -5.01 3.46
N ASP A 564 -24.46 -3.89 2.75
CA ASP A 564 -25.01 -3.70 1.41
C ASP A 564 -26.53 -3.94 1.27
N GLU A 565 -27.27 -4.04 2.38
CA GLU A 565 -28.73 -4.25 2.37
C GLU A 565 -29.54 -2.95 2.48
N LEU A 566 -28.88 -1.84 2.86
CA LEU A 566 -29.51 -0.53 3.00
C LEU A 566 -29.58 0.21 1.65
N ASP A 567 -30.39 1.27 1.57
CA ASP A 567 -30.47 2.11 0.37
C ASP A 567 -29.08 2.56 -0.10
N PRO A 568 -28.72 2.46 -1.39
CA PRO A 568 -27.40 2.87 -1.90
C PRO A 568 -27.04 4.33 -1.62
N SER A 569 -28.03 5.21 -1.53
CA SER A 569 -27.86 6.65 -1.23
C SER A 569 -27.88 6.97 0.27
N ALA A 570 -28.00 5.95 1.12
CA ALA A 570 -28.09 6.12 2.55
C ALA A 570 -26.84 6.76 3.15
N LEU A 571 -27.07 7.72 4.05
CA LEU A 571 -26.04 8.26 4.93
C LEU A 571 -26.32 7.79 6.35
N ILE A 572 -25.30 7.21 6.99
CA ILE A 572 -25.41 6.67 8.34
C ILE A 572 -24.70 7.55 9.35
N LEU A 573 -25.43 7.99 10.37
CA LEU A 573 -24.85 8.66 11.52
C LEU A 573 -24.34 7.62 12.52
N ASP A 574 -23.11 7.80 12.98
CA ASP A 574 -22.50 7.09 14.10
C ASP A 574 -21.64 8.09 14.88
N SER A 575 -21.56 7.93 16.19
CA SER A 575 -20.59 8.61 17.07
C SER A 575 -19.12 8.36 16.71
N ARG A 576 -18.85 7.28 15.97
CA ARG A 576 -17.52 6.96 15.41
C ARG A 576 -17.54 7.27 13.92
N SER A 577 -16.66 8.16 13.49
CA SER A 577 -16.72 8.79 12.17
C SER A 577 -16.66 7.83 10.98
N TRP A 578 -16.10 6.62 11.13
CA TRP A 578 -15.87 5.66 10.04
C TRP A 578 -16.52 4.27 10.25
N ARG A 579 -16.89 3.89 11.48
CA ARG A 579 -17.30 2.52 11.82
C ARG A 579 -18.53 2.06 11.04
N ALA A 580 -19.56 2.90 10.95
CA ALA A 580 -20.77 2.56 10.21
C ALA A 580 -20.50 2.19 8.74
N VAL A 581 -19.50 2.82 8.11
CA VAL A 581 -19.10 2.53 6.73
C VAL A 581 -18.51 1.13 6.61
N VAL A 582 -17.68 0.73 7.57
CA VAL A 582 -17.15 -0.64 7.65
C VAL A 582 -18.29 -1.64 7.79
N VAL A 583 -19.23 -1.37 8.69
CA VAL A 583 -20.29 -2.31 9.05
C VAL A 583 -21.31 -2.50 7.94
N THR A 584 -21.68 -1.43 7.24
CA THR A 584 -22.83 -1.40 6.32
C THR A 584 -22.46 -1.25 4.85
N GLY A 585 -21.25 -0.76 4.54
CA GLY A 585 -20.87 -0.39 3.18
C GLY A 585 -21.56 0.89 2.68
N ARG A 586 -22.18 1.67 3.57
CA ARG A 586 -22.79 2.97 3.25
C ARG A 586 -21.99 4.10 3.86
N LEU A 587 -21.88 5.19 3.11
CA LEU A 587 -21.05 6.34 3.47
C LEU A 587 -21.69 7.17 4.59
N THR A 588 -20.95 8.18 5.04
CA THR A 588 -21.41 9.15 6.04
C THR A 588 -21.02 10.57 5.65
N ARG A 589 -21.31 11.53 6.52
CA ARG A 589 -20.88 12.92 6.44
C ARG A 589 -20.42 13.39 7.82
N SER A 590 -19.26 12.91 8.23
CA SER A 590 -18.67 13.10 9.55
C SER A 590 -17.50 14.07 9.58
N ALA A 591 -16.68 14.16 8.53
CA ALA A 591 -15.43 14.91 8.56
C ALA A 591 -15.16 15.74 7.29
N LEU A 592 -14.40 16.84 7.45
CA LEU A 592 -13.88 17.66 6.35
C LEU A 592 -12.69 16.99 5.68
N ASP A 593 -11.81 16.41 6.50
CA ASP A 593 -10.63 15.65 6.12
C ASP A 593 -10.42 14.51 7.12
N VAL A 594 -9.33 13.76 7.01
CA VAL A 594 -9.06 12.59 7.87
C VAL A 594 -8.81 12.96 9.34
N THR A 595 -8.49 14.21 9.63
CA THR A 595 -8.12 14.72 10.96
C THR A 595 -9.14 15.69 11.57
N THR A 596 -10.04 16.25 10.76
CA THR A 596 -10.94 17.34 11.16
C THR A 596 -12.41 16.95 10.98
N ASP A 597 -13.11 16.72 12.10
CA ASP A 597 -14.55 16.47 12.11
C ASP A 597 -15.36 17.71 11.70
N MET A 598 -16.49 17.50 11.01
CA MET A 598 -17.42 18.58 10.68
C MET A 598 -18.13 19.10 11.94
N PRO A 599 -18.26 20.42 12.12
CA PRO A 599 -19.01 20.99 13.25
C PRO A 599 -20.47 20.50 13.30
N ALA A 600 -21.12 20.37 12.13
CA ALA A 600 -22.51 19.89 12.04
C ALA A 600 -22.65 18.43 12.52
N TRP A 601 -21.69 17.56 12.19
CA TRP A 601 -21.69 16.18 12.67
C TRP A 601 -21.45 16.12 14.18
N ARG A 602 -20.48 16.89 14.70
CA ARG A 602 -20.23 16.97 16.15
C ARG A 602 -21.48 17.37 16.93
N ALA A 603 -22.19 18.40 16.46
CA ALA A 603 -23.44 18.83 17.08
C ALA A 603 -24.53 17.74 17.07
N LEU A 604 -24.61 16.94 16.01
CA LEU A 604 -25.53 15.80 15.95
C LEU A 604 -25.11 14.67 16.90
N VAL A 605 -23.81 14.40 17.06
CA VAL A 605 -23.31 13.36 17.97
C VAL A 605 -23.54 13.76 19.44
N GLU A 606 -23.38 15.03 19.78
CA GLU A 606 -23.61 15.55 21.13
C GLU A 606 -25.10 15.55 21.53
N SER A 607 -26.00 15.86 20.59
CA SER A 607 -27.45 15.91 20.83
C SER A 607 -28.25 15.26 19.67
N PRO A 608 -28.25 13.91 19.57
CA PRO A 608 -28.85 13.18 18.45
C PRO A 608 -30.36 13.05 18.58
N LEU A 609 -31.10 14.13 18.31
CA LEU A 609 -32.56 14.02 18.15
C LEU A 609 -32.88 13.36 16.81
N SER A 610 -33.69 12.31 16.81
CA SER A 610 -34.06 11.55 15.59
C SER A 610 -34.56 12.45 14.44
N SER A 611 -35.31 13.51 14.77
CA SER A 611 -35.79 14.51 13.80
C SER A 611 -34.68 15.38 13.21
N ARG A 612 -33.75 15.90 14.03
CA ARG A 612 -32.61 16.71 13.56
C ARG A 612 -31.68 15.89 12.68
N VAL A 613 -31.44 14.64 13.05
CA VAL A 613 -30.61 13.71 12.26
C VAL A 613 -31.20 13.51 10.87
N ALA A 614 -32.51 13.25 10.79
CA ALA A 614 -33.23 13.11 9.53
C ALA A 614 -33.22 14.42 8.69
N GLN A 615 -33.42 15.58 9.33
CA GLN A 615 -33.37 16.90 8.67
C GLN A 615 -31.99 17.22 8.07
N GLN A 616 -30.91 16.69 8.64
CA GLN A 616 -29.55 16.83 8.11
C GLN A 616 -29.22 15.82 6.98
N GLY A 617 -30.19 15.01 6.56
CA GLY A 617 -30.07 14.09 5.43
C GLY A 617 -29.54 12.70 5.79
N PHE A 618 -29.32 12.39 7.07
CA PHE A 618 -29.01 11.03 7.50
C PHE A 618 -30.28 10.17 7.49
N THR A 619 -30.19 8.99 6.88
CA THR A 619 -31.32 8.06 6.78
C THR A 619 -31.33 7.03 7.90
N TYR A 620 -30.15 6.67 8.40
CA TYR A 620 -30.00 5.68 9.47
C TYR A 620 -29.07 6.19 10.58
N VAL A 621 -29.24 5.61 11.77
CA VAL A 621 -28.39 5.87 12.93
C VAL A 621 -27.87 4.56 13.48
N TYR A 622 -26.55 4.39 13.49
CA TYR A 622 -25.87 3.25 14.08
C TYR A 622 -25.37 3.61 15.47
N VAL A 623 -25.94 2.97 16.48
CA VAL A 623 -25.78 3.33 17.88
C VAL A 623 -25.06 2.22 18.63
N ASP A 624 -24.02 2.58 19.38
CA ASP A 624 -23.43 1.71 20.39
C ASP A 624 -23.90 2.05 21.80
N LYS A 625 -23.70 1.11 22.73
CA LYS A 625 -24.10 1.27 24.14
C LYS A 625 -23.49 2.50 24.82
N ARG A 626 -22.22 2.82 24.56
CA ARG A 626 -21.55 3.95 25.24
C ARG A 626 -22.17 5.26 24.78
N TRP A 627 -22.36 5.43 23.47
CA TRP A 627 -23.02 6.62 22.94
C TRP A 627 -24.47 6.72 23.41
N TRP A 628 -25.23 5.63 23.37
CA TRP A 628 -26.61 5.61 23.89
C TRP A 628 -26.71 6.01 25.37
N GLN A 629 -25.75 5.59 26.21
CA GLN A 629 -25.70 5.96 27.62
C GLN A 629 -25.30 7.42 27.84
N ALA A 630 -24.51 8.00 26.93
CA ALA A 630 -24.14 9.41 26.96
C ALA A 630 -25.27 10.34 26.44
N MET A 631 -26.23 9.80 25.68
CA MET A 631 -27.38 10.58 25.18
C MET A 631 -28.27 11.06 26.33
N GLY A 632 -28.66 12.33 26.27
CA GLY A 632 -29.69 12.90 27.14
C GLY A 632 -31.03 12.16 27.05
N GLU A 633 -31.89 12.34 28.04
CA GLU A 633 -33.21 11.68 28.08
C GLU A 633 -34.08 12.06 26.88
N GLU A 634 -34.05 13.33 26.46
CA GLU A 634 -34.77 13.82 25.29
C GLU A 634 -34.36 13.07 24.01
N ALA A 635 -33.05 12.90 23.80
CA ALA A 635 -32.53 12.16 22.64
C ALA A 635 -32.96 10.69 22.68
N ARG A 636 -32.84 10.01 23.82
CA ARG A 636 -33.31 8.62 23.97
C ARG A 636 -34.82 8.49 23.75
N ALA A 637 -35.61 9.43 24.25
CA ALA A 637 -37.06 9.48 24.03
C ALA A 637 -37.42 9.70 22.55
N SER A 638 -36.62 10.48 21.80
CA SER A 638 -36.83 10.71 20.37
C SER A 638 -36.71 9.43 19.52
N TYR A 639 -35.92 8.44 19.96
CA TYR A 639 -35.81 7.12 19.31
C TYR A 639 -36.88 6.12 19.76
N ALA A 640 -37.70 6.46 20.77
CA ALA A 640 -38.87 5.69 21.17
C ALA A 640 -40.15 6.12 20.44
N GLN A 641 -40.11 7.23 19.70
CA GLN A 641 -41.21 7.70 18.87
C GLN A 641 -41.44 6.78 17.68
N SER A 642 -42.69 6.69 17.19
CA SER A 642 -43.06 5.80 16.08
C SER A 642 -42.35 6.08 14.75
N CYS A 643 -41.79 7.28 14.58
CA CYS A 643 -41.05 7.65 13.37
C CYS A 643 -39.65 7.00 13.29
N ALA A 644 -39.08 6.58 14.43
CA ALA A 644 -37.75 5.98 14.52
C ALA A 644 -37.89 4.45 14.65
N VAL A 645 -37.60 3.73 13.58
CA VAL A 645 -37.82 2.27 13.53
C VAL A 645 -36.51 1.53 13.81
N LEU A 646 -36.49 0.72 14.87
CA LEU A 646 -35.36 -0.17 15.15
C LEU A 646 -35.35 -1.32 14.13
N LEU A 647 -34.37 -1.33 13.23
CA LEU A 647 -34.22 -2.37 12.22
C LEU A 647 -33.55 -3.64 12.76
N GLY A 648 -32.64 -3.48 13.72
CA GLY A 648 -31.96 -4.59 14.36
C GLY A 648 -31.14 -4.16 15.57
N GLU A 649 -31.02 -5.11 16.51
CA GLU A 649 -30.22 -4.99 17.72
C GLU A 649 -29.39 -6.27 17.87
N GLU A 650 -28.10 -6.10 18.15
CA GLU A 650 -27.19 -7.18 18.47
C GLU A 650 -26.58 -6.89 19.83
N THR A 651 -26.51 -7.90 20.70
CA THR A 651 -25.99 -7.77 22.06
C THR A 651 -24.84 -8.73 22.30
N ASP A 652 -23.93 -8.35 23.19
CA ASP A 652 -22.84 -9.20 23.68
C ASP A 652 -22.73 -9.02 25.20
N ASN A 653 -22.42 -10.12 25.89
CA ASN A 653 -22.24 -10.18 27.33
C ASN A 653 -20.95 -9.47 27.80
N SER A 654 -20.13 -8.96 26.87
CA SER A 654 -18.93 -8.18 27.15
C SER A 654 -19.22 -6.69 27.43
N ALA A 655 -18.17 -5.92 27.75
CA ALA A 655 -18.24 -4.46 27.95
C ALA A 655 -18.78 -3.68 26.73
N ASN A 656 -18.83 -4.30 25.54
CA ASN A 656 -19.32 -3.68 24.30
C ASN A 656 -20.85 -3.67 24.18
N GLY A 657 -21.57 -4.39 25.06
CA GLY A 657 -23.00 -4.22 25.34
C GLY A 657 -23.95 -4.52 24.18
N PHE A 658 -24.19 -3.54 23.32
CA PHE A 658 -25.08 -3.68 22.17
C PHE A 658 -24.68 -2.79 20.99
N ARG A 659 -25.25 -3.12 19.82
CA ARG A 659 -25.34 -2.29 18.61
C ARG A 659 -26.80 -2.22 18.17
N ARG A 660 -27.26 -1.04 17.77
CA ARG A 660 -28.60 -0.82 17.23
C ARG A 660 -28.51 -0.06 15.92
N LEU A 661 -29.34 -0.43 14.95
CA LEU A 661 -29.53 0.32 13.72
C LEU A 661 -30.97 0.83 13.66
N TYR A 662 -31.12 2.15 13.63
CA TYR A 662 -32.42 2.82 13.49
C TYR A 662 -32.59 3.40 12.09
N ASP A 663 -33.80 3.29 11.54
CA ASP A 663 -34.27 4.08 10.41
C ASP A 663 -35.00 5.31 10.94
N VAL A 664 -34.53 6.50 10.55
CA VAL A 664 -35.07 7.79 11.02
C VAL A 664 -35.68 8.61 9.90
N ARG A 665 -35.83 8.06 8.69
CA ARG A 665 -36.33 8.80 7.51
C ARG A 665 -37.69 9.46 7.73
N GLN A 666 -38.53 8.86 8.57
CA GLN A 666 -39.87 9.39 8.86
C GLN A 666 -39.87 10.48 9.95
N CYS A 667 -38.79 10.67 10.69
CA CYS A 667 -38.71 11.66 11.78
C CYS A 667 -38.43 13.09 11.30
N GLY A 668 -38.02 13.27 10.04
CA GLY A 668 -37.75 14.59 9.47
C GLY A 668 -38.99 15.32 8.92
N ARG A 669 -40.18 14.73 9.07
CA ARG A 669 -41.45 15.24 8.52
C ARG A 669 -42.25 16.06 9.53
#